data_AF-A0A6J8A0V5-F1
#
_entry.id   AF-A0A6J8A0V5-F1
#
_cell.length_a   1.000
_cell.length_b   1.000
_cell.length_c   1.000
_cell.angle_alpha   90.00
_cell.angle_beta   90.00
_cell.angle_gamma   90.00
#
_symmetry.space_group_name_H-M   'P 1'
#
loop_
_entity.id
_entity.type
_entity.pdbx_description
1 polymer ?
#
loop_
_entity_poly.entity_id
_entity_poly.type
_entity_poly.pdbx_seq_one_letter_code
_entity_poly.pdbx_strand_id
1 'polypeptide(L)'
;MEIYKNKEKVHTVQFGKQINCQIRHDNLKNLIDVQILNCPDLNNDIKLRFILSSVYDNCAFFFWFHTSFIENNKLLLPRDELDNPHKKKVQKIYKDDFSIEVGFEKIKIKKMNFGYTASVSHLMCIVLYTHFNDLIASDITCNTHCVCKRQIAICSGISLNYVPRFPQGIAVVNLTQTNLSYIGEHTFYNLSFSKFIGKLVLQENFITNIHPKAFWNISALKTLHIANQPQLNITVLTKAFVSLNKKNLKMLYLLDNQWTEIPVDSFNAFKNSKLLKIILTGNKFEMFNCSMFEQIISLRHLILSDNYIKDIYMKGLQSVARLDLRKNMLTKVPKWCSKAGLSFVPNLKNLTLGNNNIGAFGKNAFRCLPNIQFLNLEEIHTGSLQDNVFSPMPVLKTLLLSRIGNPLKKIGQFAFNSSSLTTLQMSLNSIHFDRTSTEVFAYCPDIENLDLSQNFMPRNMSMFKEMLQPLSNLRKLILVQSGITDIPDMLFTPFKNIRSINLRGNRIFHWKNLFSNVTSLTMLELSVNLISVINQTSFPPEVLFSLKKLNLDFNPFSCTCEQRWFLNWTKHFMKKVVNFKHYKCKHPPAMDGKLLSNYHPTVENCTPWNPINTIIIGLAGSGAIFMVIIVLIVRCQSHIKNYVYLFRVSYNKRRGYLTMENDEDFEYNAFVVYCEADSDWVHTQFIKRVENVEGLKLCIHHRDFEIGQPIIENIDKFVEKSRKVVVIMSNDFAKSEWCQWEVDVVQEKRRRLGRDVFLLVMLKNIDSKHMTSHLRSLLASGRHIKYSSGAGEDLFWRAVVEGLKKPLGYPPVALL
;
A
#
# COMPACT_ATOMS: atom_id res chain seq x y z
N MET A 1 -26.53 6.70 -9.57
CA MET A 1 -27.13 7.58 -10.60
C MET A 1 -27.87 8.70 -9.90
N GLU A 2 -27.72 9.93 -10.39
CA GLU A 2 -28.46 11.11 -9.93
C GLU A 2 -29.34 11.61 -11.09
N ILE A 3 -30.58 12.01 -10.79
CA ILE A 3 -31.53 12.55 -11.77
C ILE A 3 -31.64 14.05 -11.55
N TYR A 4 -31.43 14.84 -12.62
CA TYR A 4 -31.52 16.29 -12.60
C TYR A 4 -32.64 16.76 -13.54
N LYS A 5 -33.40 17.76 -13.08
CA LYS A 5 -34.45 18.46 -13.83
C LYS A 5 -34.22 19.97 -13.65
N ASN A 6 -34.21 20.73 -14.75
CA ASN A 6 -33.90 22.17 -14.74
C ASN A 6 -32.60 22.55 -13.98
N LYS A 7 -31.57 21.70 -14.08
CA LYS A 7 -30.26 21.81 -13.38
C LYS A 7 -30.29 21.55 -11.86
N GLU A 8 -31.43 21.23 -11.27
CA GLU A 8 -31.55 20.81 -9.88
C GLU A 8 -31.58 19.29 -9.75
N LYS A 9 -30.93 18.75 -8.72
CA LYS A 9 -30.95 17.31 -8.45
C LYS A 9 -32.27 16.95 -7.78
N VAL A 10 -33.10 16.17 -8.47
CA VAL A 10 -34.45 15.81 -8.01
C VAL A 10 -34.54 14.38 -7.46
N HIS A 11 -33.63 13.47 -7.85
CA HIS A 11 -33.64 12.09 -7.35
C HIS A 11 -32.25 11.45 -7.31
N THR A 12 -32.06 10.41 -6.51
CA THR A 12 -30.81 9.63 -6.46
C THR A 12 -31.08 8.14 -6.30
N VAL A 13 -30.37 7.34 -7.09
CA VAL A 13 -30.49 5.88 -7.19
C VAL A 13 -29.10 5.25 -6.99
N GLN A 14 -28.99 4.24 -6.11
CA GLN A 14 -27.72 3.52 -5.90
C GLN A 14 -27.85 2.04 -6.29
N PHE A 15 -27.37 1.71 -7.50
CA PHE A 15 -27.46 0.37 -8.07
C PHE A 15 -26.85 -0.72 -7.18
N GLY A 16 -25.61 -0.53 -6.70
CA GLY A 16 -24.89 -1.55 -5.92
C GLY A 16 -25.45 -1.84 -4.53
N LYS A 17 -26.33 -0.98 -4.01
CA LYS A 17 -27.06 -1.19 -2.75
C LYS A 17 -28.57 -1.37 -2.97
N GLN A 18 -29.02 -1.37 -4.23
CA GLN A 18 -30.43 -1.37 -4.64
C GLN A 18 -31.29 -0.32 -3.90
N ILE A 19 -30.71 0.84 -3.59
CA ILE A 19 -31.45 1.94 -2.95
C ILE A 19 -32.18 2.72 -4.05
N ASN A 20 -33.50 2.84 -3.90
CA ASN A 20 -34.43 3.45 -4.87
C ASN A 20 -34.39 2.80 -6.27
N CYS A 21 -34.00 1.52 -6.36
CA CYS A 21 -34.13 0.73 -7.60
C CYS A 21 -34.16 -0.78 -7.35
N GLN A 22 -34.75 -1.54 -8.27
CA GLN A 22 -34.61 -2.98 -8.41
C GLN A 22 -33.90 -3.29 -9.74
N ILE A 23 -33.01 -4.27 -9.75
CA ILE A 23 -32.23 -4.64 -10.95
C ILE A 23 -32.46 -6.12 -11.24
N ARG A 24 -32.80 -6.44 -12.49
CA ARG A 24 -32.93 -7.80 -13.02
C ARG A 24 -32.03 -7.96 -14.24
N HIS A 25 -31.41 -9.12 -14.38
CA HIS A 25 -30.53 -9.43 -15.50
C HIS A 25 -31.17 -10.50 -16.37
N ASP A 26 -31.48 -10.17 -17.62
CA ASP A 26 -31.96 -11.12 -18.63
C ASP A 26 -30.76 -11.58 -19.48
N ASN A 27 -30.22 -12.75 -19.12
CA ASN A 27 -29.05 -13.34 -19.78
C ASN A 27 -29.30 -13.71 -21.25
N LEU A 28 -30.55 -14.00 -21.62
CA LEU A 28 -30.90 -14.42 -22.99
C LEU A 28 -30.97 -13.23 -23.95
N LYS A 29 -31.44 -12.08 -23.45
CA LYS A 29 -31.54 -10.83 -24.22
C LYS A 29 -30.34 -9.90 -24.05
N ASN A 30 -29.35 -10.29 -23.25
CA ASN A 30 -28.21 -9.45 -22.86
C ASN A 30 -28.65 -8.06 -22.35
N LEU A 31 -29.72 -8.04 -21.54
CA LEU A 31 -30.43 -6.85 -21.09
C LEU A 31 -30.39 -6.73 -19.57
N ILE A 32 -30.08 -5.54 -19.06
CA ILE A 32 -30.25 -5.19 -17.64
C ILE A 32 -31.51 -4.35 -17.49
N ASP A 33 -32.51 -4.88 -16.79
CA ASP A 33 -33.72 -4.15 -16.42
C ASP A 33 -33.54 -3.49 -15.05
N VAL A 34 -33.68 -2.18 -15.01
CA VAL A 34 -33.58 -1.36 -13.80
C VAL A 34 -34.90 -0.66 -13.56
N GLN A 35 -35.66 -1.10 -12.56
CA GLN A 35 -36.84 -0.38 -12.10
C GLN A 35 -36.45 0.66 -11.05
N ILE A 36 -36.63 1.95 -11.33
CA ILE A 36 -36.45 3.05 -10.36
C ILE A 36 -37.70 3.17 -9.50
N LEU A 37 -37.51 3.18 -8.19
CA LEU A 37 -38.57 3.31 -7.19
C LEU A 37 -38.65 4.75 -6.67
N ASN A 38 -39.86 5.17 -6.28
CA ASN A 38 -40.13 6.50 -5.70
C ASN A 38 -39.60 7.67 -6.55
N CYS A 39 -39.68 7.57 -7.88
CA CYS A 39 -39.18 8.60 -8.77
C CYS A 39 -40.15 9.82 -8.79
N PRO A 40 -39.68 11.06 -8.61
CA PRO A 40 -40.53 12.24 -8.70
C PRO A 40 -41.00 12.51 -10.14
N ASP A 41 -42.11 13.26 -10.31
CA ASP A 41 -42.66 13.59 -11.63
C ASP A 41 -41.63 14.29 -12.53
N LEU A 42 -41.23 13.58 -13.58
CA LEU A 42 -40.32 14.07 -14.59
C LEU A 42 -41.12 14.76 -15.71
N ASN A 43 -40.62 15.90 -16.18
CA ASN A 43 -41.12 16.54 -17.40
C ASN A 43 -39.97 17.28 -18.12
N ASN A 44 -40.15 17.51 -19.42
CA ASN A 44 -39.18 18.15 -20.31
C ASN A 44 -37.81 17.45 -20.32
N ASP A 45 -36.71 18.21 -20.36
CA ASP A 45 -35.34 17.69 -20.38
C ASP A 45 -34.87 17.19 -19.01
N ILE A 46 -34.45 15.94 -18.98
CA ILE A 46 -33.89 15.27 -17.82
C ILE A 46 -32.42 14.95 -18.09
N LYS A 47 -31.60 15.21 -17.09
CA LYS A 47 -30.17 14.87 -17.11
C LYS A 47 -29.90 13.79 -16.09
N LEU A 48 -29.49 12.62 -16.55
CA LEU A 48 -28.93 11.57 -15.70
C LEU A 48 -27.44 11.79 -15.55
N ARG A 49 -26.97 11.67 -14.32
CA ARG A 49 -25.55 11.62 -14.00
C ARG A 49 -25.24 10.27 -13.39
N PHE A 50 -24.49 9.46 -14.11
CA PHE A 50 -24.03 8.18 -13.62
C PHE A 50 -22.67 8.37 -12.96
N ILE A 51 -22.57 7.91 -11.72
CA ILE A 51 -21.36 8.00 -10.91
C ILE A 51 -20.99 6.55 -10.60
N LEU A 52 -19.91 6.06 -11.20
CA LEU A 52 -19.35 4.78 -10.82
C LEU A 52 -18.58 4.93 -9.51
N SER A 53 -18.83 4.00 -8.58
CA SER A 53 -18.03 3.81 -7.37
C SER A 53 -16.95 2.76 -7.64
N SER A 54 -16.17 2.90 -8.71
CA SER A 54 -15.07 1.99 -9.01
C SER A 54 -13.72 2.70 -8.94
N VAL A 55 -12.75 1.93 -8.46
CA VAL A 55 -11.32 2.17 -8.22
C VAL A 55 -10.57 2.80 -9.41
N TYR A 56 -11.15 2.77 -10.62
CA TYR A 56 -10.47 3.13 -11.86
C TYR A 56 -11.10 4.30 -12.64
N ASP A 57 -12.29 4.80 -12.27
CA ASP A 57 -13.01 5.74 -13.13
C ASP A 57 -13.95 6.72 -12.39
N ASN A 58 -13.46 7.94 -12.12
CA ASN A 58 -14.26 9.04 -11.53
C ASN A 58 -14.93 9.94 -12.58
N CYS A 59 -14.91 9.58 -13.86
CA CYS A 59 -15.64 10.36 -14.86
C CYS A 59 -17.13 10.06 -14.73
N ALA A 60 -17.87 10.99 -14.13
CA ALA A 60 -19.32 10.97 -14.25
C ALA A 60 -19.67 11.13 -15.73
N PHE A 61 -20.38 10.16 -16.28
CA PHE A 61 -20.96 10.33 -17.61
C PHE A 61 -22.38 10.88 -17.45
N PHE A 62 -22.73 11.76 -18.37
CA PHE A 62 -24.00 12.45 -18.38
C PHE A 62 -24.79 11.98 -19.57
N PHE A 63 -26.03 11.62 -19.32
CA PHE A 63 -26.98 11.24 -20.34
C PHE A 63 -28.15 12.22 -20.29
N TRP A 64 -28.41 12.90 -21.39
CA TRP A 64 -29.51 13.87 -21.50
C TRP A 64 -30.60 13.24 -22.34
N PHE A 65 -31.83 13.30 -21.84
CA PHE A 65 -32.98 12.84 -22.59
C PHE A 65 -34.20 13.68 -22.23
N HIS A 66 -35.06 13.91 -23.20
CA HIS A 66 -36.37 14.50 -22.97
C HIS A 66 -37.34 13.42 -22.47
N THR A 67 -38.22 13.74 -21.51
CA THR A 67 -39.20 12.80 -20.95
C THR A 67 -40.14 12.16 -21.96
N SER A 68 -40.24 12.72 -23.17
CA SER A 68 -40.96 12.10 -24.30
C SER A 68 -40.31 10.80 -24.81
N PHE A 69 -39.05 10.50 -24.44
CA PHE A 69 -38.39 9.22 -24.75
C PHE A 69 -38.72 8.11 -23.74
N ILE A 70 -39.55 8.38 -22.73
CA ILE A 70 -40.06 7.37 -21.81
C ILE A 70 -41.35 6.80 -22.41
N GLU A 71 -41.33 5.53 -22.79
CA GLU A 71 -42.48 4.80 -23.35
C GLU A 71 -42.92 3.73 -22.36
N ASN A 72 -44.21 3.63 -22.02
CA ASN A 72 -44.73 2.68 -21.02
C ASN A 72 -44.01 2.73 -19.66
N ASN A 73 -43.61 3.93 -19.23
CA ASN A 73 -42.75 4.17 -18.07
C ASN A 73 -41.37 3.51 -18.15
N LYS A 74 -40.85 3.23 -19.35
CA LYS A 74 -39.53 2.61 -19.57
C LYS A 74 -38.69 3.43 -20.54
N LEU A 75 -37.38 3.42 -20.34
CA LEU A 75 -36.39 4.09 -21.18
C LEU A 75 -35.28 3.11 -21.58
N LEU A 76 -35.15 2.81 -22.87
CA LEU A 76 -34.13 1.89 -23.38
C LEU A 76 -32.83 2.62 -23.77
N LEU A 77 -31.72 2.17 -23.18
CA LEU A 77 -30.36 2.65 -23.39
C LEU A 77 -29.52 1.55 -24.07
N PRO A 78 -29.35 1.59 -25.40
CA PRO A 78 -28.48 0.66 -26.12
C PRO A 78 -26.99 0.93 -25.85
N ARG A 79 -26.15 -0.07 -26.11
CA ARG A 79 -24.70 -0.01 -25.89
C ARG A 79 -24.03 1.26 -26.45
N ASP A 80 -24.39 1.69 -27.65
CA ASP A 80 -23.80 2.86 -28.33
C ASP A 80 -24.06 4.18 -27.58
N GLU A 81 -25.13 4.25 -26.79
CA GLU A 81 -25.44 5.38 -25.90
C GLU A 81 -24.78 5.25 -24.52
N LEU A 82 -24.41 4.03 -24.12
CA LEU A 82 -23.71 3.73 -22.87
C LEU A 82 -22.19 3.85 -23.02
N ASP A 83 -21.67 3.68 -24.24
CA ASP A 83 -20.25 3.77 -24.58
C ASP A 83 -19.76 5.22 -24.45
N ASN A 84 -18.77 5.44 -23.57
CA ASN A 84 -18.20 6.76 -23.38
C ASN A 84 -17.30 7.12 -24.59
N PRO A 85 -17.65 8.14 -25.42
CA PRO A 85 -16.89 8.47 -26.63
C PRO A 85 -15.46 8.97 -26.34
N HIS A 86 -15.15 9.28 -25.08
CA HIS A 86 -13.82 9.69 -24.63
C HIS A 86 -12.92 8.53 -24.19
N LYS A 87 -13.37 7.27 -24.25
CA LYS A 87 -12.58 6.10 -23.80
C LYS A 87 -12.53 4.97 -24.82
N LYS A 88 -11.44 4.92 -25.57
CA LYS A 88 -11.13 3.87 -26.58
C LYS A 88 -11.11 2.42 -26.05
N LYS A 89 -10.99 2.20 -24.74
CA LYS A 89 -10.98 0.84 -24.13
C LYS A 89 -12.35 0.29 -23.74
N VAL A 90 -13.41 1.12 -23.70
CA VAL A 90 -14.77 0.68 -23.31
C VAL A 90 -15.50 0.01 -24.47
N GLN A 91 -15.11 0.30 -25.72
CA GLN A 91 -15.61 -0.30 -26.96
C GLN A 91 -15.39 -1.83 -27.10
N LYS A 92 -14.90 -2.53 -26.07
CA LYS A 92 -14.65 -3.98 -26.10
C LYS A 92 -15.15 -4.77 -24.88
N ILE A 93 -15.89 -4.14 -23.96
CA ILE A 93 -16.30 -4.80 -22.69
C ILE A 93 -17.65 -5.51 -22.81
N TYR A 94 -18.62 -4.88 -23.48
CA TYR A 94 -19.96 -5.43 -23.67
C TYR A 94 -20.12 -5.94 -25.11
N LYS A 95 -20.94 -6.97 -25.32
CA LYS A 95 -21.28 -7.45 -26.67
C LYS A 95 -22.16 -6.42 -27.40
N ASP A 96 -22.19 -6.45 -28.73
CA ASP A 96 -22.91 -5.47 -29.56
C ASP A 96 -24.43 -5.41 -29.28
N ASP A 97 -25.02 -6.48 -28.77
CA ASP A 97 -26.43 -6.61 -28.41
C ASP A 97 -26.78 -6.17 -26.97
N PHE A 98 -25.79 -5.72 -26.18
CA PHE A 98 -26.02 -5.31 -24.79
C PHE A 98 -26.89 -4.04 -24.68
N SER A 99 -27.84 -4.02 -23.74
CA SER A 99 -28.64 -2.84 -23.44
C SER A 99 -29.07 -2.75 -21.98
N ILE A 100 -29.45 -1.55 -21.54
CA ILE A 100 -30.04 -1.28 -20.23
C ILE A 100 -31.43 -0.68 -20.43
N GLU A 101 -32.46 -1.25 -19.81
CA GLU A 101 -33.80 -0.67 -19.75
C GLU A 101 -34.03 -0.07 -18.37
N VAL A 102 -34.51 1.16 -18.32
CA VAL A 102 -34.78 1.88 -17.07
C VAL A 102 -36.27 2.10 -16.94
N GLY A 103 -36.92 1.34 -16.07
CA GLY A 103 -38.32 1.51 -15.68
C GLY A 103 -38.51 2.58 -14.62
N PHE A 104 -39.63 3.29 -14.67
CA PHE A 104 -40.06 4.30 -13.70
C PHE A 104 -41.41 3.90 -13.13
N GLU A 105 -41.64 4.19 -11.86
CA GLU A 105 -42.93 3.90 -11.20
C GLU A 105 -43.95 5.01 -11.56
N LYS A 106 -45.06 4.65 -12.24
CA LYS A 106 -46.20 5.51 -12.63
C LYS A 106 -45.90 7.03 -12.67
N ILE A 107 -45.28 7.52 -13.74
CA ILE A 107 -45.10 8.96 -13.91
C ILE A 107 -46.42 9.58 -14.40
N LYS A 108 -46.94 10.59 -13.70
CA LYS A 108 -48.00 11.45 -14.23
C LYS A 108 -47.38 12.49 -15.15
N ILE A 109 -47.32 12.20 -16.44
CA ILE A 109 -46.86 13.17 -17.45
C ILE A 109 -47.85 14.34 -17.49
N LYS A 110 -47.50 15.49 -16.90
CA LYS A 110 -48.22 16.75 -17.12
C LYS A 110 -47.99 17.21 -18.56
N LYS A 111 -48.89 16.84 -19.49
CA LYS A 111 -49.01 17.50 -20.80
C LYS A 111 -49.36 18.98 -20.54
N MET A 112 -48.58 19.91 -21.09
CA MET A 112 -48.89 21.34 -21.07
C MET A 112 -50.17 21.58 -21.89
N ASN A 113 -51.23 22.05 -21.24
CA ASN A 113 -52.38 22.64 -21.91
C ASN A 113 -51.98 24.03 -22.41
N PHE A 114 -51.88 24.21 -23.73
CA PHE A 114 -51.84 25.53 -24.35
C PHE A 114 -53.28 25.97 -24.62
N GLY A 115 -53.72 27.03 -23.94
CA GLY A 115 -54.96 27.73 -24.24
C GLY A 115 -54.85 28.53 -25.54
N TYR A 116 -55.92 28.44 -26.33
CA TYR A 116 -56.25 29.16 -27.57
C TYR A 116 -55.81 30.63 -27.57
N THR A 117 -55.29 31.18 -28.68
CA THR A 117 -56.10 31.70 -29.80
C THR A 117 -55.50 31.39 -31.17
N ALA A 118 -56.33 30.89 -32.09
CA ALA A 118 -55.94 30.45 -33.42
C ALA A 118 -55.78 31.61 -34.42
N SER A 119 -54.69 31.58 -35.20
CA SER A 119 -54.67 32.12 -36.57
C SER A 119 -54.51 30.94 -37.55
N VAL A 120 -55.02 31.10 -38.76
CA VAL A 120 -55.17 30.04 -39.77
C VAL A 120 -53.84 29.37 -40.16
N SER A 121 -52.68 30.00 -39.88
CA SER A 121 -51.36 29.39 -40.04
C SER A 121 -51.00 28.34 -38.97
N HIS A 122 -51.66 28.37 -37.80
CA HIS A 122 -51.48 27.39 -36.73
C HIS A 122 -52.31 26.12 -36.92
N LEU A 123 -53.44 26.15 -37.62
CA LEU A 123 -54.22 24.93 -37.87
C LEU A 123 -53.46 23.95 -38.78
N MET A 124 -52.68 24.48 -39.74
CA MET A 124 -51.82 23.64 -40.59
C MET A 124 -50.66 23.04 -39.79
N CYS A 125 -50.10 23.78 -38.82
CA CYS A 125 -49.06 23.26 -37.91
C CYS A 125 -49.59 22.30 -36.85
N ILE A 126 -50.81 22.47 -36.34
CA ILE A 126 -51.41 21.60 -35.33
C ILE A 126 -51.80 20.25 -35.94
N VAL A 127 -52.39 20.23 -37.16
CA VAL A 127 -52.62 18.97 -37.89
C VAL A 127 -51.30 18.28 -38.24
N LEU A 128 -50.23 19.04 -38.52
CA LEU A 128 -48.89 18.48 -38.72
C LEU A 128 -48.24 18.00 -37.41
N TYR A 129 -48.51 18.62 -36.26
CA TYR A 129 -47.90 18.30 -34.95
C TYR A 129 -48.62 17.16 -34.20
N THR A 130 -49.94 17.04 -34.35
CA THR A 130 -50.70 15.88 -33.84
C THR A 130 -50.43 14.64 -34.68
N HIS A 131 -50.32 14.76 -36.02
CA HIS A 131 -49.83 13.64 -36.84
C HIS A 131 -48.33 13.33 -36.64
N PHE A 132 -47.51 14.27 -36.18
CA PHE A 132 -46.08 14.01 -35.91
C PHE A 132 -45.85 13.21 -34.63
N ASN A 133 -46.60 13.50 -33.57
CA ASN A 133 -46.39 12.87 -32.26
C ASN A 133 -47.03 11.48 -32.16
N ASP A 134 -48.12 11.21 -32.89
CA ASP A 134 -48.68 9.85 -32.97
C ASP A 134 -47.81 8.90 -33.84
N LEU A 135 -46.78 9.43 -34.53
CA LEU A 135 -45.85 8.67 -35.37
C LEU A 135 -44.49 8.37 -34.71
N ILE A 136 -44.23 8.89 -33.50
CA ILE A 136 -42.90 8.81 -32.85
C ILE A 136 -42.87 7.86 -31.64
N ALA A 137 -44.03 7.42 -31.13
CA ALA A 137 -44.13 6.53 -29.96
C ALA A 137 -44.80 5.18 -30.23
N SER A 138 -45.06 4.84 -31.50
CA SER A 138 -45.23 3.44 -31.90
C SER A 138 -43.85 2.92 -32.25
N ASP A 139 -43.49 1.71 -31.83
CA ASP A 139 -42.46 0.92 -32.51
C ASP A 139 -42.57 1.21 -34.01
N ILE A 140 -41.56 1.87 -34.58
CA ILE A 140 -41.54 2.15 -36.01
C ILE A 140 -41.45 0.77 -36.64
N THR A 141 -42.59 0.15 -36.94
CA THR A 141 -42.67 -1.17 -37.52
C THR A 141 -42.05 -1.07 -38.90
N CYS A 142 -40.77 -1.44 -38.94
CA CYS A 142 -40.01 -1.62 -40.15
C CYS A 142 -40.66 -2.75 -40.97
N ASN A 143 -40.34 -2.79 -42.25
CA ASN A 143 -40.57 -4.00 -43.04
C ASN A 143 -39.91 -5.23 -42.36
N THR A 144 -40.45 -6.43 -42.58
CA THR A 144 -39.92 -7.73 -42.11
C THR A 144 -38.42 -7.97 -42.34
N HIS A 145 -37.79 -7.26 -43.27
CA HIS A 145 -36.38 -7.43 -43.65
C HIS A 145 -35.41 -6.43 -43.00
N CYS A 146 -35.89 -5.48 -42.22
CA CYS A 146 -35.04 -4.47 -41.60
C CYS A 146 -35.42 -4.29 -40.13
N VAL A 147 -34.45 -3.94 -39.29
CA VAL A 147 -34.67 -3.56 -37.90
C VAL A 147 -34.59 -2.04 -37.80
N CYS A 148 -35.71 -1.42 -37.46
CA CYS A 148 -35.79 0.01 -37.21
C CYS A 148 -35.66 0.27 -35.70
N LYS A 149 -34.66 1.06 -35.28
CA LYS A 149 -34.51 1.50 -33.89
C LYS A 149 -34.25 3.00 -33.87
N ARG A 150 -35.14 3.74 -33.20
CA ARG A 150 -35.12 5.21 -33.17
C ARG A 150 -35.13 5.79 -34.59
N GLN A 151 -34.08 6.52 -34.99
CA GLN A 151 -33.95 7.13 -36.31
C GLN A 151 -33.07 6.31 -37.27
N ILE A 152 -32.74 5.06 -36.92
CA ILE A 152 -31.83 4.20 -37.68
C ILE A 152 -32.58 2.98 -38.17
N ALA A 153 -32.53 2.71 -39.47
CA ALA A 153 -32.96 1.46 -40.07
C ALA A 153 -31.73 0.63 -40.48
N ILE A 154 -31.63 -0.61 -39.99
CA ILE A 154 -30.55 -1.55 -40.30
C ILE A 154 -31.16 -2.73 -41.06
N CYS A 155 -30.74 -2.92 -42.30
CA CYS A 155 -31.10 -4.06 -43.13
C CYS A 155 -29.84 -4.91 -43.32
N SER A 156 -29.86 -6.17 -42.87
CA SER A 156 -28.68 -7.05 -42.91
C SER A 156 -29.02 -8.49 -43.28
N GLY A 157 -28.09 -9.15 -44.00
CA GLY A 157 -28.13 -10.59 -44.27
C GLY A 157 -29.22 -11.06 -45.23
N ILE A 158 -29.73 -10.17 -46.10
CA ILE A 158 -30.86 -10.44 -47.00
C ILE A 158 -30.55 -9.89 -48.39
N SER A 159 -30.78 -10.68 -49.44
CA SER A 159 -30.61 -10.19 -50.82
C SER A 159 -31.74 -9.21 -51.19
N LEU A 160 -31.40 -7.93 -51.38
CA LEU A 160 -32.33 -6.89 -51.78
C LEU A 160 -32.15 -6.54 -53.26
N ASN A 161 -33.21 -6.65 -54.06
CA ASN A 161 -33.23 -6.13 -55.44
C ASN A 161 -33.74 -4.68 -55.50
N TYR A 162 -34.40 -4.22 -54.43
CA TYR A 162 -34.86 -2.85 -54.22
C TYR A 162 -34.81 -2.51 -52.73
N VAL A 163 -34.68 -1.22 -52.39
CA VAL A 163 -34.70 -0.77 -51.00
C VAL A 163 -36.15 -0.51 -50.56
N PRO A 164 -36.63 -1.05 -49.44
CA PRO A 164 -38.01 -0.86 -49.00
C PRO A 164 -38.28 0.59 -48.56
N ARG A 165 -39.57 0.94 -48.46
CA ARG A 165 -39.99 2.22 -47.87
C ARG A 165 -39.82 2.14 -46.36
N PHE A 166 -39.31 3.22 -45.78
CA PHE A 166 -39.17 3.36 -44.33
C PHE A 166 -40.21 4.34 -43.78
N PRO A 167 -40.62 4.18 -42.51
CA PRO A 167 -41.56 5.10 -41.89
C PRO A 167 -40.99 6.52 -41.71
N GLN A 168 -41.89 7.49 -41.50
CA GLN A 168 -41.48 8.87 -41.24
C GLN A 168 -40.73 8.94 -39.90
N GLY A 169 -39.55 9.58 -39.90
CA GLY A 169 -38.68 9.69 -38.73
C GLY A 169 -37.32 9.01 -38.86
N ILE A 170 -37.17 8.04 -39.78
CA ILE A 170 -35.86 7.45 -40.08
C ILE A 170 -34.95 8.49 -40.75
N ALA A 171 -33.75 8.67 -40.17
CA ALA A 171 -32.73 9.60 -40.63
C ALA A 171 -31.47 8.89 -41.17
N VAL A 172 -31.24 7.65 -40.75
CA VAL A 172 -30.10 6.82 -41.15
C VAL A 172 -30.61 5.50 -41.70
N VAL A 173 -30.18 5.15 -42.91
CA VAL A 173 -30.43 3.83 -43.49
C VAL A 173 -29.09 3.12 -43.66
N ASN A 174 -28.97 1.94 -43.06
CA ASN A 174 -27.80 1.08 -43.15
C ASN A 174 -28.14 -0.22 -43.88
N LEU A 175 -27.52 -0.41 -45.04
CA LEU A 175 -27.64 -1.60 -45.87
C LEU A 175 -26.30 -2.35 -45.81
N THR A 176 -26.25 -3.36 -44.95
CA THR A 176 -25.05 -4.18 -44.71
C THR A 176 -25.30 -5.59 -45.23
N GLN A 177 -24.39 -6.19 -46.00
CA GLN A 177 -24.57 -7.59 -46.46
C GLN A 177 -25.92 -7.85 -47.15
N THR A 178 -26.41 -6.86 -47.92
CA THR A 178 -27.70 -6.94 -48.60
C THR A 178 -27.61 -7.55 -50.01
N ASN A 179 -26.45 -8.12 -50.37
CA ASN A 179 -26.12 -8.68 -51.69
C ASN A 179 -26.45 -7.75 -52.87
N LEU A 180 -26.41 -6.43 -52.66
CA LEU A 180 -26.65 -5.45 -53.70
C LEU A 180 -25.48 -5.49 -54.70
N SER A 181 -25.72 -6.02 -55.90
CA SER A 181 -24.72 -6.08 -56.97
C SER A 181 -24.85 -4.91 -57.96
N TYR A 182 -26.08 -4.46 -58.24
CA TYR A 182 -26.38 -3.37 -59.16
C TYR A 182 -27.27 -2.32 -58.47
N ILE A 183 -26.83 -1.06 -58.47
CA ILE A 183 -27.65 0.07 -58.01
C ILE A 183 -28.18 0.81 -59.24
N GLY A 184 -29.45 0.58 -59.57
CA GLY A 184 -30.15 1.25 -60.66
C GLY A 184 -30.69 2.63 -60.31
N GLU A 185 -31.32 3.29 -61.28
CA GLU A 185 -31.94 4.62 -61.08
C GLU A 185 -33.02 4.62 -59.99
N HIS A 186 -33.78 3.52 -59.89
CA HIS A 186 -34.92 3.41 -58.99
C HIS A 186 -34.63 2.63 -57.69
N THR A 187 -33.41 2.10 -57.51
CA THR A 187 -33.05 1.29 -56.32
C THR A 187 -33.35 2.00 -55.01
N PHE A 188 -33.07 3.32 -54.94
CA PHE A 188 -33.32 4.16 -53.76
C PHE A 188 -34.58 5.02 -53.88
N TYR A 189 -35.46 4.77 -54.85
CA TYR A 189 -36.68 5.56 -55.06
C TYR A 189 -37.53 5.62 -53.78
N ASN A 190 -37.69 4.51 -53.08
CA ASN A 190 -38.50 4.46 -51.85
C ASN A 190 -37.94 5.30 -50.68
N LEU A 191 -36.66 5.71 -50.74
CA LEU A 191 -36.08 6.60 -49.74
C LEU A 191 -36.56 8.05 -49.92
N SER A 192 -37.08 8.42 -51.10
CA SER A 192 -37.55 9.79 -51.36
C SER A 192 -38.81 10.16 -50.60
N PHE A 193 -39.55 9.16 -50.10
CA PHE A 193 -40.77 9.38 -49.33
C PHE A 193 -40.50 9.90 -47.93
N SER A 194 -39.26 9.84 -47.44
CA SER A 194 -38.85 10.44 -46.16
C SER A 194 -37.94 11.64 -46.39
N LYS A 195 -38.32 12.80 -45.84
CA LYS A 195 -37.51 14.04 -45.90
C LYS A 195 -36.38 14.06 -44.88
N PHE A 196 -36.25 13.04 -44.03
CA PHE A 196 -35.31 13.02 -42.91
C PHE A 196 -34.05 12.18 -43.17
N ILE A 197 -34.05 11.33 -44.20
CA ILE A 197 -32.93 10.43 -44.51
C ILE A 197 -31.72 11.25 -44.95
N GLY A 198 -30.87 11.56 -43.97
CA GLY A 198 -29.67 12.36 -44.13
C GLY A 198 -28.40 11.53 -44.26
N LYS A 199 -28.43 10.25 -43.89
CA LYS A 199 -27.29 9.35 -43.96
C LYS A 199 -27.68 8.02 -44.59
N LEU A 200 -26.94 7.63 -45.63
CA LEU A 200 -27.03 6.32 -46.26
C LEU A 200 -25.70 5.58 -46.07
N VAL A 201 -25.76 4.36 -45.57
CA VAL A 201 -24.61 3.45 -45.39
C VAL A 201 -24.80 2.23 -46.29
N LEU A 202 -23.80 1.98 -47.12
CA LEU A 202 -23.67 0.83 -48.00
C LEU A 202 -22.37 0.12 -47.59
N GLN A 203 -22.50 -0.96 -46.83
CA GLN A 203 -21.34 -1.67 -46.27
C GLN A 203 -21.39 -3.15 -46.62
N GLU A 204 -20.23 -3.76 -46.91
CA GLU A 204 -20.14 -5.22 -47.11
C GLU A 204 -21.15 -5.73 -48.16
N ASN A 205 -21.20 -5.08 -49.33
CA ASN A 205 -22.03 -5.51 -50.44
C ASN A 205 -21.12 -5.89 -51.63
N PHE A 206 -21.71 -6.43 -52.69
CA PHE A 206 -21.01 -6.84 -53.90
C PHE A 206 -21.28 -5.87 -55.06
N ILE A 207 -21.33 -4.56 -54.77
CA ILE A 207 -21.71 -3.57 -55.77
C ILE A 207 -20.65 -3.55 -56.88
N THR A 208 -21.08 -3.82 -58.11
CA THR A 208 -20.24 -3.72 -59.32
C THR A 208 -20.59 -2.49 -60.14
N ASN A 209 -21.86 -2.08 -60.12
CA ASN A 209 -22.34 -0.97 -60.95
C ASN A 209 -23.32 -0.04 -60.22
N ILE A 210 -23.25 1.26 -60.55
CA ILE A 210 -24.08 2.32 -59.99
C ILE A 210 -24.54 3.23 -61.12
N HIS A 211 -25.85 3.37 -61.27
CA HIS A 211 -26.45 4.26 -62.24
C HIS A 211 -26.15 5.74 -61.90
N PRO A 212 -25.83 6.62 -62.89
CA PRO A 212 -25.47 8.02 -62.63
C PRO A 212 -26.51 8.83 -61.85
N LYS A 213 -27.78 8.43 -61.92
CA LYS A 213 -28.92 9.05 -61.21
C LYS A 213 -29.39 8.29 -59.96
N ALA A 214 -28.68 7.25 -59.52
CA ALA A 214 -29.11 6.38 -58.43
C ALA A 214 -29.51 7.15 -57.14
N PHE A 215 -28.79 8.22 -56.80
CA PHE A 215 -29.05 9.01 -55.59
C PHE A 215 -29.96 10.23 -55.81
N TRP A 216 -30.51 10.40 -57.03
CA TRP A 216 -31.28 11.58 -57.40
C TRP A 216 -32.54 11.78 -56.55
N ASN A 217 -33.17 10.70 -56.08
CA ASN A 217 -34.43 10.79 -55.36
C ASN A 217 -34.25 11.07 -53.85
N ILE A 218 -33.04 10.93 -53.30
CA ILE A 218 -32.75 11.14 -51.87
C ILE A 218 -32.43 12.62 -51.61
N SER A 219 -33.47 13.46 -51.47
CA SER A 219 -33.32 14.92 -51.39
C SER A 219 -32.58 15.46 -50.15
N ALA A 220 -32.65 14.75 -49.03
CA ALA A 220 -32.09 15.19 -47.74
C ALA A 220 -30.68 14.67 -47.43
N LEU A 221 -30.06 13.92 -48.36
CA LEU A 221 -28.82 13.20 -48.13
C LEU A 221 -27.63 14.14 -47.86
N LYS A 222 -27.09 14.08 -46.64
CA LYS A 222 -25.94 14.87 -46.18
C LYS A 222 -24.67 14.02 -46.03
N THR A 223 -24.82 12.72 -45.84
CA THR A 223 -23.71 11.80 -45.61
C THR A 223 -23.92 10.51 -46.39
N LEU A 224 -22.93 10.18 -47.21
CA LEU A 224 -22.87 8.90 -47.91
C LEU A 224 -21.67 8.11 -47.39
N HIS A 225 -21.92 6.87 -47.01
CA HIS A 225 -20.92 5.93 -46.57
C HIS A 225 -20.94 4.70 -47.47
N ILE A 226 -19.83 4.46 -48.15
CA ILE A 226 -19.58 3.29 -48.99
C ILE A 226 -18.34 2.61 -48.43
N ALA A 227 -18.53 1.43 -47.85
CA ALA A 227 -17.45 0.68 -47.24
C ALA A 227 -17.42 -0.78 -47.68
N ASN A 228 -16.21 -1.33 -47.75
CA ASN A 228 -15.97 -2.74 -48.01
C ASN A 228 -16.74 -3.24 -49.25
N GLN A 229 -16.55 -2.55 -50.37
CA GLN A 229 -17.09 -2.90 -51.68
C GLN A 229 -15.97 -3.43 -52.59
N PRO A 230 -15.54 -4.70 -52.44
CA PRO A 230 -14.33 -5.20 -53.10
C PRO A 230 -14.38 -5.23 -54.63
N GLN A 231 -15.58 -5.22 -55.23
CA GLN A 231 -15.78 -5.26 -56.68
C GLN A 231 -16.17 -3.89 -57.28
N LEU A 232 -16.42 -2.87 -56.45
CA LEU A 232 -16.84 -1.56 -56.94
C LEU A 232 -15.63 -0.81 -57.47
N ASN A 233 -15.60 -0.52 -58.77
CA ASN A 233 -14.59 0.38 -59.33
C ASN A 233 -14.98 1.83 -59.03
N ILE A 234 -14.03 2.65 -58.56
CA ILE A 234 -14.30 4.07 -58.25
C ILE A 234 -14.81 4.86 -59.46
N THR A 235 -14.36 4.53 -60.67
CA THR A 235 -14.84 5.18 -61.92
C THR A 235 -16.33 5.00 -62.16
N VAL A 236 -16.92 3.93 -61.61
CA VAL A 236 -18.37 3.72 -61.67
C VAL A 236 -19.07 4.60 -60.65
N LEU A 237 -18.52 4.72 -59.45
CA LEU A 237 -19.04 5.61 -58.42
C LEU A 237 -18.98 7.09 -58.83
N THR A 238 -17.91 7.53 -59.50
CA THR A 238 -17.75 8.94 -59.91
C THR A 238 -18.81 9.40 -60.90
N LYS A 239 -19.34 8.50 -61.73
CA LYS A 239 -20.49 8.79 -62.60
C LYS A 239 -21.73 9.23 -61.81
N ALA A 240 -21.88 8.77 -60.57
CA ALA A 240 -22.99 9.15 -59.69
C ALA A 240 -22.72 10.45 -58.89
N PHE A 241 -21.49 11.00 -58.90
CA PHE A 241 -21.15 12.21 -58.13
C PHE A 241 -21.92 13.45 -58.57
N VAL A 242 -22.28 13.56 -59.85
CA VAL A 242 -23.11 14.65 -60.36
C VAL A 242 -24.47 14.69 -59.65
N SER A 243 -25.08 13.52 -59.43
CA SER A 243 -26.34 13.42 -58.69
C SER A 243 -26.17 13.79 -57.21
N LEU A 244 -25.03 13.40 -56.60
CA LEU A 244 -24.72 13.65 -55.20
C LEU A 244 -24.43 15.13 -54.90
N ASN A 245 -23.75 15.85 -55.80
CA ASN A 245 -23.47 17.27 -55.60
C ASN A 245 -24.76 18.10 -55.46
N LYS A 246 -25.81 17.76 -56.22
CA LYS A 246 -27.12 18.43 -56.14
C LYS A 246 -27.86 18.21 -54.81
N LYS A 247 -27.35 17.36 -53.89
CA LYS A 247 -28.00 17.01 -52.61
C LYS A 247 -27.47 17.73 -51.38
N ASN A 248 -26.67 18.79 -51.53
CA ASN A 248 -26.00 19.46 -50.41
C ASN A 248 -25.18 18.48 -49.54
N LEU A 249 -24.60 17.46 -50.18
CA LEU A 249 -23.78 16.45 -49.50
C LEU A 249 -22.65 17.14 -48.72
N LYS A 250 -22.49 16.78 -47.44
CA LYS A 250 -21.49 17.37 -46.54
C LYS A 250 -20.32 16.43 -46.26
N MET A 251 -20.57 15.12 -46.25
CA MET A 251 -19.55 14.13 -45.89
C MET A 251 -19.62 12.91 -46.81
N LEU A 252 -18.46 12.47 -47.26
CA LEU A 252 -18.29 11.29 -48.10
C LEU A 252 -17.28 10.35 -47.44
N TYR A 253 -17.72 9.15 -47.11
CA TYR A 253 -16.92 8.10 -46.49
C TYR A 253 -16.76 6.95 -47.49
N LEU A 254 -15.53 6.70 -47.91
CA LEU A 254 -15.17 5.71 -48.93
C LEU A 254 -14.10 4.77 -48.35
N LEU A 255 -14.53 3.80 -47.54
CA LEU A 255 -13.65 3.03 -46.67
C LEU A 255 -13.41 1.62 -47.19
N ASP A 256 -12.20 1.08 -47.06
CA ASP A 256 -11.93 -0.34 -47.25
C ASP A 256 -12.37 -0.92 -48.61
N ASN A 257 -12.47 -0.09 -49.66
CA ASN A 257 -12.98 -0.48 -50.98
C ASN A 257 -11.89 -1.05 -51.91
N GLN A 258 -10.71 -1.33 -51.38
CA GLN A 258 -9.59 -1.96 -52.10
C GLN A 258 -9.03 -1.14 -53.28
N TRP A 259 -9.35 0.16 -53.37
CA TRP A 259 -8.93 0.99 -54.50
C TRP A 259 -7.44 1.33 -54.49
N THR A 260 -6.80 1.21 -55.65
CA THR A 260 -5.36 1.49 -55.82
C THR A 260 -5.09 2.88 -56.39
N GLU A 261 -6.05 3.47 -57.09
CA GLU A 261 -5.95 4.80 -57.68
C GLU A 261 -7.32 5.49 -57.81
N ILE A 262 -7.29 6.81 -58.04
CA ILE A 262 -8.46 7.63 -58.33
C ILE A 262 -8.11 8.54 -59.51
N PRO A 263 -8.87 8.53 -60.62
CA PRO A 263 -8.66 9.46 -61.72
C PRO A 263 -8.74 10.92 -61.25
N VAL A 264 -7.87 11.78 -61.77
CA VAL A 264 -7.68 13.15 -61.28
C VAL A 264 -8.94 14.03 -61.46
N ASP A 265 -9.80 13.71 -62.42
CA ASP A 265 -11.05 14.39 -62.71
C ASP A 265 -12.25 13.86 -61.93
N SER A 266 -12.08 12.76 -61.18
CA SER A 266 -13.14 12.05 -60.45
C SER A 266 -14.02 12.96 -59.59
N PHE A 267 -13.43 13.97 -58.97
CA PHE A 267 -14.10 14.87 -58.03
C PHE A 267 -14.55 16.20 -58.65
N ASN A 268 -14.35 16.42 -59.95
CA ASN A 268 -14.75 17.65 -60.65
C ASN A 268 -16.25 17.94 -60.52
N ALA A 269 -17.07 16.89 -60.43
CA ALA A 269 -18.52 17.00 -60.21
C ALA A 269 -18.89 17.73 -58.90
N PHE A 270 -17.97 17.80 -57.92
CA PHE A 270 -18.15 18.50 -56.64
C PHE A 270 -17.63 19.94 -56.64
N LYS A 271 -17.35 20.52 -57.82
CA LYS A 271 -17.08 21.96 -57.95
C LYS A 271 -18.22 22.77 -57.33
N ASN A 272 -17.86 23.76 -56.51
CA ASN A 272 -18.79 24.62 -55.75
C ASN A 272 -19.77 23.85 -54.83
N SER A 273 -19.43 22.61 -54.44
CA SER A 273 -20.23 21.82 -53.51
C SER A 273 -20.12 22.33 -52.07
N LYS A 274 -20.98 21.80 -51.19
CA LYS A 274 -20.91 21.98 -49.73
C LYS A 274 -20.15 20.84 -49.03
N LEU A 275 -19.35 20.07 -49.77
CA LEU A 275 -18.65 18.90 -49.24
C LEU A 275 -17.52 19.33 -48.31
N LEU A 276 -17.68 19.05 -47.01
CA LEU A 276 -16.75 19.47 -45.97
C LEU A 276 -15.69 18.41 -45.64
N LYS A 277 -16.02 17.13 -45.84
CA LYS A 277 -15.19 16.00 -45.38
C LYS A 277 -15.19 14.85 -46.38
N ILE A 278 -13.99 14.38 -46.70
CA ILE A 278 -13.74 13.18 -47.48
C ILE A 278 -12.88 12.24 -46.64
N ILE A 279 -13.31 10.98 -46.54
CA ILE A 279 -12.55 9.90 -45.89
C ILE A 279 -12.32 8.79 -46.89
N LEU A 280 -11.07 8.40 -47.06
CA LEU A 280 -10.56 7.42 -48.02
C LEU A 280 -9.72 6.34 -47.32
N THR A 281 -10.04 6.07 -46.05
CA THR A 281 -9.28 5.16 -45.18
C THR A 281 -9.39 3.70 -45.62
N GLY A 282 -8.33 2.92 -45.45
CA GLY A 282 -8.37 1.47 -45.67
C GLY A 282 -8.33 1.02 -47.13
N ASN A 283 -8.02 1.92 -48.06
CA ASN A 283 -7.83 1.56 -49.46
C ASN A 283 -6.38 1.12 -49.71
N LYS A 284 -6.00 0.98 -50.98
CA LYS A 284 -4.69 0.46 -51.41
C LYS A 284 -3.87 1.52 -52.16
N PHE A 285 -4.07 2.80 -51.89
CA PHE A 285 -3.36 3.87 -52.61
C PHE A 285 -1.87 3.84 -52.32
N GLU A 286 -1.03 3.71 -53.36
CA GLU A 286 0.43 3.81 -53.24
C GLU A 286 0.96 5.22 -53.53
N MET A 287 0.28 5.94 -54.42
CA MET A 287 0.51 7.35 -54.71
C MET A 287 -0.83 8.08 -54.65
N PHE A 288 -0.82 9.33 -54.18
CA PHE A 288 -2.05 10.09 -54.09
C PHE A 288 -1.90 11.50 -54.68
N ASN A 289 -2.81 11.87 -55.59
CA ASN A 289 -2.81 13.19 -56.22
C ASN A 289 -3.97 14.04 -55.70
N CYS A 290 -3.67 15.08 -54.92
CA CYS A 290 -4.68 15.94 -54.33
C CYS A 290 -5.28 16.96 -55.29
N SER A 291 -4.79 17.10 -56.53
CA SER A 291 -5.27 18.15 -57.45
C SER A 291 -6.74 17.96 -57.81
N MET A 292 -7.27 16.74 -57.69
CA MET A 292 -8.70 16.43 -57.84
C MET A 292 -9.61 17.21 -56.87
N PHE A 293 -9.07 17.71 -55.75
CA PHE A 293 -9.82 18.47 -54.75
C PHE A 293 -9.73 19.99 -54.93
N GLU A 294 -8.97 20.48 -55.91
CA GLU A 294 -8.70 21.90 -56.12
C GLU A 294 -9.97 22.74 -56.31
N GLN A 295 -11.02 22.14 -56.90
CA GLN A 295 -12.30 22.81 -57.14
C GLN A 295 -13.29 22.72 -55.95
N ILE A 296 -12.94 22.00 -54.87
CA ILE A 296 -13.77 21.82 -53.68
C ILE A 296 -13.35 22.82 -52.59
N ILE A 297 -13.69 24.08 -52.81
CA ILE A 297 -13.34 25.21 -51.91
C ILE A 297 -13.92 25.08 -50.49
N SER A 298 -14.96 24.26 -50.31
CA SER A 298 -15.61 23.98 -49.03
C SER A 298 -14.94 22.85 -48.23
N LEU A 299 -14.05 22.08 -48.84
CA LEU A 299 -13.38 20.96 -48.17
C LEU A 299 -12.59 21.46 -46.97
N ARG A 300 -12.72 20.79 -45.82
CA ARG A 300 -11.98 21.11 -44.59
C ARG A 300 -11.19 19.92 -44.09
N HIS A 301 -11.73 18.72 -44.22
CA HIS A 301 -11.13 17.51 -43.66
C HIS A 301 -10.87 16.48 -44.76
N LEU A 302 -9.62 16.09 -44.93
CA LEU A 302 -9.21 15.00 -45.82
C LEU A 302 -8.50 13.93 -44.99
N ILE A 303 -9.03 12.72 -45.02
CA ILE A 303 -8.53 11.59 -44.23
C ILE A 303 -8.12 10.48 -45.21
N LEU A 304 -6.83 10.18 -45.25
CA LEU A 304 -6.16 9.22 -46.13
C LEU A 304 -5.41 8.14 -45.32
N SER A 305 -5.79 7.96 -44.06
CA SER A 305 -5.10 7.03 -43.17
C SER A 305 -5.28 5.57 -43.60
N ASP A 306 -4.38 4.67 -43.18
CA ASP A 306 -4.50 3.23 -43.45
C ASP A 306 -4.55 2.95 -44.97
N ASN A 307 -3.52 3.40 -45.68
CA ASN A 307 -3.28 3.14 -47.10
C ASN A 307 -1.81 2.73 -47.29
N TYR A 308 -1.34 2.60 -48.53
CA TYR A 308 0.05 2.26 -48.84
C TYR A 308 0.85 3.45 -49.38
N ILE A 309 0.46 4.69 -49.05
CA ILE A 309 0.96 5.89 -49.73
C ILE A 309 2.45 6.07 -49.44
N LYS A 310 3.26 6.09 -50.49
CA LYS A 310 4.71 6.35 -50.47
C LYS A 310 5.05 7.79 -50.85
N ASP A 311 4.27 8.39 -51.76
CA ASP A 311 4.40 9.79 -52.18
C ASP A 311 3.02 10.43 -52.46
N ILE A 312 2.94 11.75 -52.29
CA ILE A 312 1.70 12.52 -52.36
C ILE A 312 1.92 13.90 -52.99
N TYR A 313 1.11 14.21 -54.00
CA TYR A 313 1.11 15.52 -54.65
C TYR A 313 0.10 16.45 -53.97
N MET A 314 0.60 17.47 -53.27
CA MET A 314 -0.18 18.29 -52.33
C MET A 314 -1.04 19.41 -52.96
N LYS A 315 -0.88 19.69 -54.25
CA LYS A 315 -1.68 20.75 -54.91
C LYS A 315 -3.17 20.43 -54.80
N GLY A 316 -4.02 21.44 -54.57
CA GLY A 316 -5.47 21.27 -54.44
C GLY A 316 -6.00 21.23 -53.00
N LEU A 317 -5.13 21.41 -52.00
CA LEU A 317 -5.50 21.37 -50.57
C LEU A 317 -5.63 22.76 -49.92
N GLN A 318 -5.86 23.81 -50.72
CA GLN A 318 -5.86 25.20 -50.24
C GLN A 318 -6.89 25.47 -49.13
N SER A 319 -8.03 24.77 -49.18
CA SER A 319 -9.15 24.92 -48.24
C SER A 319 -9.05 24.03 -47.00
N VAL A 320 -8.15 23.03 -47.01
CA VAL A 320 -8.11 21.96 -46.01
C VAL A 320 -7.52 22.44 -44.70
N ALA A 321 -8.23 22.17 -43.60
CA ALA A 321 -7.85 22.49 -42.23
C ALA A 321 -7.32 21.28 -41.45
N ARG A 322 -7.68 20.06 -41.87
CA ARG A 322 -7.21 18.81 -41.26
C ARG A 322 -6.85 17.78 -42.32
N LEU A 323 -5.62 17.26 -42.23
CA LEU A 323 -5.09 16.21 -43.08
C LEU A 323 -4.59 15.04 -42.22
N ASP A 324 -5.10 13.84 -42.49
CA ASP A 324 -4.65 12.62 -41.81
C ASP A 324 -4.03 11.65 -42.82
N LEU A 325 -2.74 11.38 -42.66
CA LEU A 325 -1.94 10.46 -43.47
C LEU A 325 -1.34 9.34 -42.61
N ARG A 326 -1.90 9.07 -41.42
CA ARG A 326 -1.36 8.04 -40.54
C ARG A 326 -1.48 6.65 -41.14
N LYS A 327 -0.62 5.71 -40.71
CA LYS A 327 -0.64 4.32 -41.22
C LYS A 327 -0.51 4.29 -42.74
N ASN A 328 0.57 4.87 -43.23
CA ASN A 328 0.96 4.85 -44.63
C ASN A 328 2.43 4.40 -44.73
N MET A 329 2.99 4.43 -45.93
CA MET A 329 4.35 3.98 -46.21
C MET A 329 5.30 5.14 -46.52
N LEU A 330 5.00 6.36 -46.02
CA LEU A 330 5.83 7.54 -46.25
C LEU A 330 7.21 7.35 -45.63
N THR A 331 8.26 7.49 -46.44
CA THR A 331 9.65 7.42 -45.96
C THR A 331 10.25 8.79 -45.66
N LYS A 332 9.59 9.85 -46.13
CA LYS A 332 9.98 11.25 -45.96
C LYS A 332 8.74 12.10 -45.69
N VAL A 333 8.94 13.26 -45.07
CA VAL A 333 7.89 14.28 -44.94
C VAL A 333 7.53 14.82 -46.34
N PRO A 334 6.24 14.96 -46.69
CA PRO A 334 5.82 15.51 -47.98
C PRO A 334 6.35 16.92 -48.28
N LYS A 335 6.37 17.30 -49.56
CA LYS A 335 6.70 18.67 -49.99
C LYS A 335 5.47 19.58 -49.85
N TRP A 336 5.56 20.56 -48.96
CA TRP A 336 4.47 21.50 -48.67
C TRP A 336 4.51 22.80 -49.46
N CYS A 337 5.67 23.12 -50.07
CA CYS A 337 5.88 24.33 -50.85
C CYS A 337 5.81 24.05 -52.36
N SER A 338 5.22 24.98 -53.10
CA SER A 338 5.39 25.09 -54.55
C SER A 338 6.82 25.54 -54.90
N LYS A 339 7.18 25.47 -56.20
CA LYS A 339 8.46 26.00 -56.71
C LYS A 339 8.63 27.50 -56.42
N ALA A 340 7.53 28.25 -56.34
CA ALA A 340 7.51 29.67 -56.01
C ALA A 340 7.56 29.94 -54.48
N GLY A 341 7.70 28.92 -53.64
CA GLY A 341 7.73 29.07 -52.19
C GLY A 341 6.38 29.28 -51.51
N LEU A 342 5.28 29.26 -52.27
CA LEU A 342 3.91 29.33 -51.73
C LEU A 342 3.49 28.00 -51.12
N SER A 343 2.76 28.04 -50.00
CA SER A 343 2.21 26.84 -49.35
C SER A 343 1.09 26.21 -50.17
N PHE A 344 1.11 24.89 -50.34
CA PHE A 344 -0.02 24.13 -50.88
C PHE A 344 -1.17 23.97 -49.87
N VAL A 345 -0.90 24.21 -48.58
CA VAL A 345 -1.80 23.94 -47.46
C VAL A 345 -1.89 25.14 -46.50
N PRO A 346 -2.20 26.37 -46.99
CA PRO A 346 -2.15 27.59 -46.20
C PRO A 346 -3.12 27.60 -45.00
N ASN A 347 -4.21 26.83 -45.04
CA ASN A 347 -5.23 26.78 -43.98
C ASN A 347 -5.10 25.57 -43.04
N LEU A 348 -4.08 24.74 -43.23
CA LEU A 348 -3.94 23.50 -42.49
C LEU A 348 -3.56 23.78 -41.03
N LYS A 349 -4.37 23.26 -40.10
CA LYS A 349 -4.20 23.40 -38.66
C LYS A 349 -3.81 22.09 -37.98
N ASN A 350 -4.34 20.97 -38.48
CA ASN A 350 -4.14 19.66 -37.89
C ASN A 350 -3.53 18.71 -38.92
N LEU A 351 -2.31 18.25 -38.63
CA LEU A 351 -1.57 17.31 -39.46
C LEU A 351 -1.20 16.06 -38.66
N THR A 352 -1.51 14.89 -39.21
CA THR A 352 -1.12 13.62 -38.61
C THR A 352 -0.38 12.74 -39.61
N LEU A 353 0.88 12.45 -39.32
CA LEU A 353 1.79 11.60 -40.12
C LEU A 353 2.28 10.37 -39.37
N GLY A 354 1.80 10.13 -38.15
CA GLY A 354 2.24 8.99 -37.34
C GLY A 354 1.98 7.62 -37.99
N ASN A 355 2.63 6.56 -37.50
CA ASN A 355 2.60 5.22 -38.11
C ASN A 355 3.03 5.28 -39.59
N ASN A 356 4.18 5.87 -39.87
CA ASN A 356 4.80 5.90 -41.19
C ASN A 356 6.28 5.51 -41.07
N ASN A 357 6.96 5.27 -42.18
CA ASN A 357 8.37 4.87 -42.18
C ASN A 357 9.35 6.06 -42.32
N ILE A 358 9.02 7.21 -41.72
CA ILE A 358 9.83 8.43 -41.84
C ILE A 358 11.10 8.28 -40.98
N GLY A 359 12.25 8.11 -41.65
CA GLY A 359 13.54 7.85 -40.99
C GLY A 359 14.33 9.11 -40.62
N ALA A 360 14.12 10.22 -41.31
CA ALA A 360 14.81 11.48 -41.03
C ALA A 360 13.98 12.67 -41.50
N PHE A 361 14.12 13.79 -40.78
CA PHE A 361 13.63 15.08 -41.23
C PHE A 361 14.71 15.76 -42.06
N GLY A 362 14.41 15.99 -43.35
CA GLY A 362 15.27 16.82 -44.18
C GLY A 362 15.31 18.27 -43.70
N LYS A 363 16.34 19.02 -44.12
CA LYS A 363 16.39 20.47 -43.89
C LYS A 363 15.11 21.11 -44.43
N ASN A 364 14.43 21.91 -43.62
CA ASN A 364 13.16 22.55 -43.98
C ASN A 364 11.97 21.60 -44.23
N ALA A 365 11.97 20.38 -43.67
CA ALA A 365 10.89 19.40 -43.84
C ALA A 365 9.47 19.95 -43.56
N PHE A 366 9.34 20.88 -42.61
CA PHE A 366 8.07 21.49 -42.20
C PHE A 366 7.90 22.94 -42.68
N ARG A 367 8.70 23.40 -43.66
CA ARG A 367 8.51 24.72 -44.28
C ARG A 367 7.15 24.79 -44.99
N CYS A 368 6.57 25.99 -45.08
CA CYS A 368 5.26 26.25 -45.67
C CYS A 368 4.06 25.66 -44.91
N LEU A 369 4.18 25.52 -43.59
CA LEU A 369 3.11 25.10 -42.69
C LEU A 369 2.75 26.22 -41.68
N PRO A 370 2.31 27.40 -42.15
CA PRO A 370 2.25 28.61 -41.32
C PRO A 370 1.20 28.55 -40.19
N ASN A 371 0.17 27.71 -40.33
CA ASN A 371 -1.01 27.70 -39.46
C ASN A 371 -1.19 26.39 -38.67
N ILE A 372 -0.19 25.50 -38.68
CA ILE A 372 -0.28 24.23 -37.94
C ILE A 372 -0.32 24.51 -36.44
N GLN A 373 -1.33 23.94 -35.79
CA GLN A 373 -1.54 24.01 -34.33
C GLN A 373 -1.38 22.63 -33.68
N PHE A 374 -1.66 21.55 -34.42
CA PHE A 374 -1.56 20.17 -33.95
C PHE A 374 -0.75 19.34 -34.94
N LEU A 375 0.34 18.74 -34.45
CA LEU A 375 1.19 17.84 -35.21
C LEU A 375 1.35 16.51 -34.47
N ASN A 376 0.94 15.41 -35.12
CA ASN A 376 1.19 14.05 -34.64
C ASN A 376 2.18 13.33 -35.56
N LEU A 377 3.32 12.96 -35.00
CA LEU A 377 4.37 12.15 -35.62
C LEU A 377 4.64 10.88 -34.79
N GLU A 378 3.66 10.36 -34.05
CA GLU A 378 3.85 9.16 -33.23
C GLU A 378 4.15 7.94 -34.11
N GLU A 379 5.00 7.02 -33.66
CA GLU A 379 5.32 5.80 -34.40
C GLU A 379 5.91 6.08 -35.79
N ILE A 380 6.76 7.10 -35.88
CA ILE A 380 7.72 7.24 -36.98
C ILE A 380 9.05 6.56 -36.59
N HIS A 381 10.00 6.49 -37.51
CA HIS A 381 11.23 5.71 -37.33
C HIS A 381 12.49 6.58 -37.40
N THR A 382 12.44 7.78 -36.81
CA THR A 382 13.54 8.74 -36.88
C THR A 382 14.67 8.51 -35.86
N GLY A 383 15.91 8.63 -36.33
CA GLY A 383 17.11 8.44 -35.51
C GLY A 383 17.57 9.69 -34.77
N SER A 384 17.12 10.90 -35.15
CA SER A 384 17.52 12.15 -34.50
C SER A 384 16.52 13.29 -34.67
N LEU A 385 16.49 14.21 -33.70
CA LEU A 385 15.81 15.50 -33.79
C LEU A 385 16.86 16.60 -33.91
N GLN A 386 16.82 17.34 -35.03
CA GLN A 386 17.74 18.44 -35.31
C GLN A 386 17.23 19.74 -34.67
N ASP A 387 18.15 20.68 -34.46
CA ASP A 387 17.83 22.03 -33.98
C ASP A 387 16.82 22.73 -34.89
N ASN A 388 15.86 23.42 -34.27
CA ASN A 388 14.84 24.23 -34.93
C ASN A 388 13.96 23.47 -35.94
N VAL A 389 13.89 22.14 -35.87
CA VAL A 389 13.12 21.32 -36.82
C VAL A 389 11.62 21.68 -36.85
N PHE A 390 11.07 22.14 -35.72
CA PHE A 390 9.66 22.54 -35.60
C PHE A 390 9.43 24.06 -35.66
N SER A 391 10.48 24.88 -35.61
CA SER A 391 10.37 26.35 -35.63
C SER A 391 9.68 26.95 -36.87
N PRO A 392 9.66 26.31 -38.06
CA PRO A 392 8.86 26.78 -39.20
C PRO A 392 7.33 26.81 -38.98
N MET A 393 6.83 26.26 -37.86
CA MET A 393 5.41 26.27 -37.50
C MET A 393 5.19 27.21 -36.29
N PRO A 394 5.00 28.52 -36.51
CA PRO A 394 5.05 29.53 -35.45
C PRO A 394 3.89 29.46 -34.46
N VAL A 395 2.78 28.81 -34.81
CA VAL A 395 1.56 28.68 -33.98
C VAL A 395 1.29 27.25 -33.50
N LEU A 396 2.33 26.40 -33.51
CA LEU A 396 2.24 24.99 -33.07
C LEU A 396 1.96 24.90 -31.58
N LYS A 397 0.80 24.36 -31.20
CA LYS A 397 0.37 24.21 -29.80
C LYS A 397 0.61 22.82 -29.23
N THR A 398 0.42 21.79 -30.05
CA THR A 398 0.48 20.39 -29.62
C THR A 398 1.36 19.57 -30.54
N LEU A 399 2.36 18.93 -29.95
CA LEU A 399 3.33 18.09 -30.63
C LEU A 399 3.36 16.70 -29.98
N LEU A 400 3.01 15.68 -30.77
CA LEU A 400 3.04 14.28 -30.33
C LEU A 400 4.16 13.53 -31.05
N LEU A 401 5.10 13.02 -30.27
CA LEU A 401 6.33 12.34 -30.67
C LEU A 401 6.53 11.04 -29.87
N SER A 402 5.47 10.27 -29.63
CA SER A 402 5.61 8.96 -28.97
C SER A 402 6.18 7.91 -29.92
N ARG A 403 7.06 7.02 -29.45
CA ARG A 403 7.61 5.89 -30.23
C ARG A 403 8.25 6.31 -31.57
N ILE A 404 8.98 7.42 -31.61
CA ILE A 404 9.52 7.98 -32.85
C ILE A 404 10.88 7.43 -33.29
N GLY A 405 11.52 6.55 -32.53
CA GLY A 405 12.87 6.07 -32.85
C GLY A 405 13.10 4.60 -32.55
N ASN A 406 14.01 3.99 -33.30
CA ASN A 406 14.51 2.63 -33.06
C ASN A 406 16.05 2.57 -33.10
N PRO A 407 16.79 3.12 -32.12
CA PRO A 407 16.41 4.08 -31.06
C PRO A 407 16.64 5.56 -31.48
N LEU A 408 15.99 6.53 -30.82
CA LEU A 408 16.28 7.96 -31.00
C LEU A 408 17.65 8.29 -30.39
N LYS A 409 18.67 8.54 -31.21
CA LYS A 409 20.08 8.63 -30.77
C LYS A 409 20.50 10.03 -30.34
N LYS A 410 19.94 11.08 -30.95
CA LYS A 410 20.38 12.46 -30.74
C LYS A 410 19.20 13.42 -30.75
N ILE A 411 19.17 14.32 -29.77
CA ILE A 411 18.25 15.46 -29.70
C ILE A 411 19.13 16.72 -29.66
N GLY A 412 18.94 17.60 -30.64
CA GLY A 412 19.58 18.91 -30.66
C GLY A 412 19.10 19.80 -29.50
N GLN A 413 19.96 20.71 -29.03
CA GLN A 413 19.67 21.63 -27.94
C GLN A 413 18.43 22.50 -28.22
N PHE A 414 18.25 22.91 -29.48
CA PHE A 414 17.14 23.75 -29.93
C PHE A 414 16.06 22.95 -30.66
N ALA A 415 16.01 21.62 -30.48
CA ALA A 415 15.05 20.78 -31.20
C ALA A 415 13.60 21.19 -30.97
N PHE A 416 13.27 21.66 -29.76
CA PHE A 416 11.92 22.10 -29.35
C PHE A 416 11.75 23.62 -29.29
N ASN A 417 12.65 24.38 -29.91
CA ASN A 417 12.56 25.85 -29.94
C ASN A 417 11.24 26.31 -30.57
N SER A 418 10.28 26.69 -29.71
CA SER A 418 8.91 27.04 -30.07
C SER A 418 8.25 27.81 -28.92
N SER A 419 7.91 29.07 -29.18
CA SER A 419 7.22 29.94 -28.23
C SER A 419 5.71 29.71 -28.13
N SER A 420 5.13 28.88 -29.01
CA SER A 420 3.67 28.59 -29.00
C SER A 420 3.33 27.21 -28.46
N LEU A 421 4.34 26.37 -28.18
CA LEU A 421 4.15 24.99 -27.79
C LEU A 421 3.65 24.90 -26.34
N THR A 422 2.45 24.35 -26.17
CA THR A 422 1.80 24.18 -24.86
C THR A 422 1.73 22.73 -24.42
N THR A 423 1.77 21.78 -25.37
CA THR A 423 1.67 20.35 -25.09
C THR A 423 2.71 19.58 -25.87
N LEU A 424 3.58 18.88 -25.15
CA LEU A 424 4.62 18.01 -25.69
C LEU A 424 4.49 16.61 -25.10
N GLN A 425 4.29 15.62 -25.97
CA GLN A 425 4.28 14.21 -25.60
C GLN A 425 5.41 13.49 -26.32
N MET A 426 6.35 12.93 -25.55
CA MET A 426 7.53 12.22 -26.03
C MET A 426 7.69 10.86 -25.35
N SER A 427 6.57 10.17 -25.12
CA SER A 427 6.59 8.90 -24.40
C SER A 427 7.20 7.76 -25.24
N LEU A 428 7.71 6.71 -24.58
CA LEU A 428 8.12 5.46 -25.24
C LEU A 428 9.21 5.64 -26.32
N ASN A 429 10.18 6.52 -26.08
CA ASN A 429 11.27 6.78 -27.05
C ASN A 429 12.62 6.22 -26.62
N SER A 430 12.69 5.59 -25.44
CA SER A 430 13.95 5.08 -24.86
C SER A 430 15.06 6.14 -24.80
N ILE A 431 14.68 7.42 -24.61
CA ILE A 431 15.63 8.53 -24.54
C ILE A 431 16.37 8.46 -23.22
N HIS A 432 17.70 8.52 -23.25
CA HIS A 432 18.52 8.74 -22.07
C HIS A 432 18.84 10.22 -21.94
N PHE A 433 18.11 10.93 -21.08
CA PHE A 433 18.29 12.37 -20.88
C PHE A 433 19.63 12.73 -20.20
N ASP A 434 20.33 11.76 -19.61
CA ASP A 434 21.75 11.91 -19.22
C ASP A 434 22.67 12.28 -20.40
N ARG A 435 22.23 12.01 -21.64
CA ARG A 435 23.00 12.26 -22.88
C ARG A 435 22.48 13.44 -23.68
N THR A 436 21.54 14.21 -23.13
CA THR A 436 20.96 15.40 -23.78
C THR A 436 21.45 16.67 -23.10
N SER A 437 21.35 17.81 -23.78
CA SER A 437 21.60 19.11 -23.15
C SER A 437 20.61 19.38 -22.02
N THR A 438 21.07 20.01 -20.93
CA THR A 438 20.20 20.54 -19.87
C THR A 438 19.28 21.65 -20.38
N GLU A 439 19.58 22.25 -21.52
CA GLU A 439 18.77 23.32 -22.12
C GLU A 439 17.73 22.82 -23.14
N VAL A 440 17.52 21.51 -23.26
CA VAL A 440 16.63 20.92 -24.28
C VAL A 440 15.19 21.47 -24.23
N PHE A 441 14.74 21.97 -23.07
CA PHE A 441 13.44 22.59 -22.88
C PHE A 441 13.51 24.11 -22.58
N ALA A 442 14.69 24.73 -22.63
CA ALA A 442 14.85 26.15 -22.29
C ALA A 442 14.12 27.09 -23.26
N TYR A 443 13.95 26.66 -24.52
CA TYR A 443 13.38 27.46 -25.60
C TYR A 443 11.90 27.10 -25.92
N CYS A 444 11.20 26.49 -24.98
CA CYS A 444 9.75 26.25 -25.04
C CYS A 444 9.07 26.51 -23.68
N PRO A 445 9.16 27.75 -23.15
CA PRO A 445 8.76 28.08 -21.78
C PRO A 445 7.24 27.98 -21.52
N ASP A 446 6.41 28.02 -22.57
CA ASP A 446 4.95 28.00 -22.47
C ASP A 446 4.33 26.59 -22.41
N ILE A 447 5.16 25.55 -22.27
CA ILE A 447 4.67 24.18 -22.08
C ILE A 447 3.86 24.11 -20.78
N GLU A 448 2.58 23.74 -20.93
CA GLU A 448 1.66 23.45 -19.84
C GLU A 448 1.54 21.94 -19.56
N ASN A 449 1.65 21.11 -20.60
CA ASN A 449 1.48 19.65 -20.49
C ASN A 449 2.69 18.93 -21.08
N LEU A 450 3.44 18.26 -20.22
CA LEU A 450 4.65 17.51 -20.60
C LEU A 450 4.51 16.04 -20.22
N ASP A 451 4.71 15.16 -21.19
CA ASP A 451 4.77 13.72 -20.99
C ASP A 451 6.08 13.14 -21.54
N LEU A 452 6.94 12.68 -20.63
CA LEU A 452 8.21 12.01 -20.92
C LEU A 452 8.21 10.55 -20.44
N SER A 453 7.04 9.94 -20.29
CA SER A 453 6.89 8.57 -19.79
C SER A 453 7.67 7.54 -20.60
N GLN A 454 8.18 6.50 -19.97
CA GLN A 454 8.92 5.41 -20.63
C GLN A 454 10.12 5.93 -21.45
N ASN A 455 10.87 6.83 -20.81
CA ASN A 455 12.24 7.23 -21.17
C ASN A 455 13.13 7.05 -19.92
N PHE A 456 14.39 7.46 -19.97
CA PHE A 456 15.30 7.43 -18.82
C PHE A 456 15.66 8.86 -18.43
N MET A 457 15.09 9.32 -17.32
CA MET A 457 15.41 10.64 -16.75
C MET A 457 16.86 10.72 -16.31
N PRO A 458 17.44 11.92 -16.19
CA PRO A 458 18.82 12.06 -15.75
C PRO A 458 19.01 11.51 -14.34
N ARG A 459 20.08 10.75 -14.13
CA ARG A 459 20.48 10.26 -12.79
C ARG A 459 21.21 11.35 -12.00
N ASN A 460 21.85 12.29 -12.69
CA ASN A 460 22.43 13.47 -12.05
C ASN A 460 21.30 14.42 -11.61
N MET A 461 21.21 14.68 -10.30
CA MET A 461 20.13 15.47 -9.71
C MET A 461 20.14 16.94 -10.15
N SER A 462 21.32 17.53 -10.33
CA SER A 462 21.46 18.92 -10.83
C SER A 462 20.97 19.01 -12.27
N MET A 463 21.39 18.09 -13.13
CA MET A 463 20.94 18.05 -14.52
C MET A 463 19.42 17.82 -14.63
N PHE A 464 18.86 16.89 -13.84
CA PHE A 464 17.42 16.65 -13.83
C PHE A 464 16.66 17.93 -13.44
N LYS A 465 17.15 18.63 -12.41
CA LYS A 465 16.56 19.90 -11.98
C LYS A 465 16.65 20.97 -13.06
N GLU A 466 17.85 21.29 -13.52
CA GLU A 466 18.14 22.31 -14.54
C GLU A 466 17.32 22.09 -15.82
N MET A 467 17.18 20.83 -16.25
CA MET A 467 16.43 20.48 -17.44
C MET A 467 14.96 20.90 -17.41
N LEU A 468 14.32 20.83 -16.24
CA LEU A 468 12.90 21.14 -16.09
C LEU A 468 12.64 22.56 -15.54
N GLN A 469 13.62 23.22 -14.92
CA GLN A 469 13.45 24.57 -14.34
C GLN A 469 12.82 25.60 -15.30
N PRO A 470 13.15 25.64 -16.61
CA PRO A 470 12.59 26.65 -17.52
C PRO A 470 11.07 26.59 -17.67
N LEU A 471 10.45 25.44 -17.36
CA LEU A 471 9.05 25.15 -17.65
C LEU A 471 8.08 25.67 -16.57
N SER A 472 8.16 26.97 -16.27
CA SER A 472 7.40 27.64 -15.19
C SER A 472 5.87 27.58 -15.34
N ASN A 473 5.37 27.39 -16.57
CA ASN A 473 3.95 27.32 -16.90
C ASN A 473 3.34 25.91 -16.79
N LEU A 474 4.12 24.91 -16.35
CA LEU A 474 3.64 23.52 -16.25
C LEU A 474 2.38 23.40 -15.38
N ARG A 475 1.38 22.73 -15.95
CA ARG A 475 0.13 22.29 -15.31
C ARG A 475 0.09 20.78 -15.12
N LYS A 476 0.70 20.03 -16.02
CA LYS A 476 0.72 18.57 -15.99
C LYS A 476 2.09 18.04 -16.36
N LEU A 477 2.68 17.26 -15.46
CA LEU A 477 3.94 16.55 -15.68
C LEU A 477 3.71 15.04 -15.53
N ILE A 478 4.08 14.27 -16.56
CA ILE A 478 3.93 12.82 -16.61
C ILE A 478 5.31 12.19 -16.87
N LEU A 479 5.77 11.39 -15.92
CA LEU A 479 7.05 10.69 -15.90
C LEU A 479 6.84 9.22 -15.51
N VAL A 480 5.87 8.56 -16.15
CA VAL A 480 5.51 7.17 -15.82
C VAL A 480 6.60 6.22 -16.30
N GLN A 481 7.07 5.32 -15.44
CA GLN A 481 8.10 4.34 -15.78
C GLN A 481 9.34 4.98 -16.42
N SER A 482 9.80 6.10 -15.86
CA SER A 482 10.91 6.89 -16.41
C SER A 482 12.26 6.63 -15.73
N GLY A 483 12.38 5.54 -14.98
CA GLY A 483 13.63 5.10 -14.34
C GLY A 483 14.05 5.93 -13.11
N ILE A 484 13.14 6.71 -12.52
CA ILE A 484 13.45 7.62 -11.40
C ILE A 484 13.62 6.82 -10.11
N THR A 485 14.76 6.97 -9.42
CA THR A 485 15.00 6.43 -8.07
C THR A 485 14.84 7.49 -6.99
N ASP A 486 15.34 8.69 -7.26
CA ASP A 486 15.34 9.84 -6.37
C ASP A 486 14.90 11.08 -7.13
N ILE A 487 14.34 12.05 -6.41
CA ILE A 487 13.83 13.30 -7.00
C ILE A 487 14.61 14.47 -6.40
N PRO A 488 15.13 15.41 -7.21
CA PRO A 488 15.84 16.58 -6.71
C PRO A 488 15.00 17.42 -5.75
N ASP A 489 15.63 17.88 -4.67
CA ASP A 489 15.01 18.80 -3.72
C ASP A 489 14.56 20.09 -4.42
N MET A 490 13.37 20.56 -4.05
CA MET A 490 12.76 21.78 -4.59
C MET A 490 12.55 21.75 -6.12
N LEU A 491 12.47 20.56 -6.75
CA LEU A 491 12.26 20.44 -8.20
C LEU A 491 10.99 21.18 -8.67
N PHE A 492 9.90 21.08 -7.90
CA PHE A 492 8.60 21.61 -8.30
C PHE A 492 8.32 23.05 -7.85
N THR A 493 9.22 23.67 -7.08
CA THR A 493 9.07 25.04 -6.58
C THR A 493 8.80 26.09 -7.67
N PRO A 494 9.41 26.03 -8.87
CA PRO A 494 9.12 27.00 -9.94
C PRO A 494 7.73 26.84 -10.57
N PHE A 495 7.11 25.66 -10.47
CA PHE A 495 5.90 25.30 -11.21
C PHE A 495 4.64 25.75 -10.49
N LYS A 496 4.43 27.07 -10.39
CA LYS A 496 3.31 27.68 -9.65
C LYS A 496 1.93 27.22 -10.12
N ASN A 497 1.82 26.79 -11.37
CA ASN A 497 0.57 26.36 -12.01
C ASN A 497 0.35 24.83 -12.02
N ILE A 498 1.23 24.05 -11.38
CA ILE A 498 1.20 22.58 -11.46
C ILE A 498 -0.06 22.00 -10.80
N ARG A 499 -0.86 21.27 -11.58
CA ARG A 499 -2.11 20.67 -11.12
C ARG A 499 -2.04 19.16 -11.00
N SER A 500 -1.18 18.51 -11.79
CA SER A 500 -1.11 17.06 -11.89
C SER A 500 0.34 16.61 -12.07
N ILE A 501 0.80 15.76 -11.16
CA ILE A 501 2.10 15.08 -11.25
C ILE A 501 1.84 13.58 -11.28
N ASN A 502 2.39 12.90 -12.28
CA ASN A 502 2.31 11.45 -12.40
C ASN A 502 3.71 10.83 -12.48
N LEU A 503 4.05 10.07 -11.44
CA LEU A 503 5.32 9.39 -11.21
C LEU A 503 5.11 7.88 -11.05
N ARG A 504 4.01 7.33 -11.57
CA ARG A 504 3.68 5.91 -11.45
C ARG A 504 4.77 5.01 -12.06
N GLY A 505 5.03 3.87 -11.44
CA GLY A 505 5.90 2.84 -12.03
C GLY A 505 7.39 3.19 -12.02
N ASN A 506 7.82 4.08 -11.13
CA ASN A 506 9.24 4.38 -10.92
C ASN A 506 9.79 3.55 -9.74
N ARG A 507 10.96 3.91 -9.24
CA ARG A 507 11.64 3.25 -8.11
C ARG A 507 11.83 4.21 -6.94
N ILE A 508 10.91 5.16 -6.78
CA ILE A 508 10.96 6.17 -5.72
C ILE A 508 10.69 5.50 -4.38
N PHE A 509 11.58 5.70 -3.41
CA PHE A 509 11.44 5.15 -2.06
C PHE A 509 11.28 6.22 -0.97
N HIS A 510 11.74 7.45 -1.23
CA HIS A 510 11.57 8.60 -0.34
C HIS A 510 11.69 9.92 -1.13
N TRP A 511 11.34 11.05 -0.50
CA TRP A 511 11.65 12.40 -0.98
C TRP A 511 11.67 13.40 0.19
N LYS A 512 12.33 14.54 -0.01
CA LYS A 512 12.40 15.64 0.97
C LYS A 512 12.13 16.98 0.27
N ASN A 513 11.41 17.88 0.92
CA ASN A 513 11.21 19.28 0.48
C ASN A 513 10.75 19.46 -0.99
N LEU A 514 10.08 18.45 -1.56
CA LEU A 514 9.78 18.41 -2.99
C LEU A 514 8.71 19.44 -3.39
N PHE A 515 7.76 19.69 -2.49
CA PHE A 515 6.57 20.50 -2.76
C PHE A 515 6.56 21.85 -2.02
N SER A 516 7.74 22.39 -1.71
CA SER A 516 7.84 23.72 -1.09
C SER A 516 7.18 24.77 -1.98
N ASN A 517 6.26 25.55 -1.42
CA ASN A 517 5.45 26.58 -2.12
C ASN A 517 4.58 26.07 -3.28
N VAL A 518 4.28 24.77 -3.35
CA VAL A 518 3.37 24.20 -4.36
C VAL A 518 1.93 24.22 -3.85
N THR A 519 1.13 25.20 -4.30
CA THR A 519 -0.25 25.44 -3.79
C THR A 519 -1.36 24.99 -4.75
N SER A 520 -1.03 24.67 -6.00
CA SER A 520 -2.01 24.38 -7.06
C SER A 520 -2.21 22.89 -7.37
N LEU A 521 -1.45 22.01 -6.69
CA LEU A 521 -1.43 20.58 -6.99
C LEU A 521 -2.73 19.89 -6.59
N THR A 522 -3.42 19.28 -7.55
CA THR A 522 -4.71 18.61 -7.33
C THR A 522 -4.63 17.10 -7.45
N MET A 523 -3.70 16.57 -8.24
CA MET A 523 -3.52 15.15 -8.48
C MET A 523 -2.05 14.78 -8.33
N LEU A 524 -1.77 13.81 -7.46
CA LEU A 524 -0.46 13.19 -7.32
C LEU A 524 -0.60 11.68 -7.44
N GLU A 525 0.07 11.13 -8.43
CA GLU A 525 0.07 9.70 -8.77
C GLU A 525 1.47 9.13 -8.54
N LEU A 526 1.59 8.27 -7.53
CA LEU A 526 2.81 7.65 -7.02
C LEU A 526 2.65 6.13 -6.90
N SER A 527 1.61 5.54 -7.49
CA SER A 527 1.42 4.08 -7.44
C SER A 527 2.54 3.32 -8.13
N VAL A 528 2.76 2.07 -7.71
CA VAL A 528 3.81 1.20 -8.27
C VAL A 528 5.19 1.85 -8.11
N ASN A 529 5.57 2.16 -6.87
CA ASN A 529 6.89 2.66 -6.50
C ASN A 529 7.43 1.81 -5.32
N LEU A 530 8.49 2.27 -4.65
CA LEU A 530 9.14 1.60 -3.52
C LEU A 530 8.93 2.35 -2.20
N ILE A 531 7.84 3.13 -2.09
CA ILE A 531 7.55 3.97 -0.93
C ILE A 531 7.11 3.08 0.23
N SER A 532 7.93 3.00 1.28
CA SER A 532 7.61 2.19 2.46
C SER A 532 6.90 2.97 3.55
N VAL A 533 7.33 4.22 3.79
CA VAL A 533 6.82 5.05 4.89
C VAL A 533 6.47 6.44 4.36
N ILE A 534 5.38 7.00 4.88
CA ILE A 534 4.99 8.38 4.61
C ILE A 534 4.96 9.16 5.92
N ASN A 535 5.80 10.17 5.99
CA ASN A 535 5.96 11.01 7.18
C ASN A 535 5.35 12.41 6.96
N GLN A 536 5.37 13.23 8.02
CA GLN A 536 4.86 14.60 7.97
C GLN A 536 5.62 15.50 7.00
N THR A 537 6.92 15.26 6.82
CA THR A 537 7.76 16.07 5.92
C THR A 537 7.57 15.74 4.44
N SER A 538 6.91 14.61 4.13
CA SER A 538 6.59 14.20 2.76
C SER A 538 5.58 15.14 2.11
N PHE A 539 4.66 15.71 2.90
CA PHE A 539 3.57 16.55 2.40
C PHE A 539 3.41 17.82 3.25
N PRO A 540 3.84 18.98 2.75
CA PRO A 540 3.63 20.23 3.47
C PRO A 540 2.12 20.60 3.48
N PRO A 541 1.65 21.36 4.48
CA PRO A 541 0.22 21.67 4.67
C PRO A 541 -0.47 22.20 3.42
N GLU A 542 0.19 23.06 2.64
CA GLU A 542 -0.32 23.69 1.42
C GLU A 542 -0.75 22.65 0.37
N VAL A 543 0.05 21.58 0.24
CA VAL A 543 -0.27 20.45 -0.64
C VAL A 543 -1.42 19.64 -0.07
N LEU A 544 -1.42 19.37 1.23
CA LEU A 544 -2.49 18.61 1.88
C LEU A 544 -3.86 19.28 1.70
N PHE A 545 -3.92 20.61 1.68
CA PHE A 545 -5.14 21.36 1.41
C PHE A 545 -5.56 21.29 -0.07
N SER A 546 -4.64 21.56 -1.00
CA SER A 546 -4.92 21.64 -2.44
C SER A 546 -5.20 20.29 -3.11
N LEU A 547 -4.62 19.20 -2.59
CA LEU A 547 -4.71 17.88 -3.19
C LEU A 547 -6.14 17.34 -3.14
N LYS A 548 -6.62 16.86 -4.30
CA LYS A 548 -7.92 16.21 -4.47
C LYS A 548 -7.80 14.69 -4.63
N LYS A 549 -6.71 14.23 -5.23
CA LYS A 549 -6.43 12.81 -5.46
C LYS A 549 -4.95 12.51 -5.19
N LEU A 550 -4.72 11.59 -4.27
CA LEU A 550 -3.43 10.97 -3.98
C LEU A 550 -3.56 9.48 -4.28
N ASN A 551 -2.73 8.95 -5.17
CA ASN A 551 -2.65 7.53 -5.41
C ASN A 551 -1.26 7.00 -5.05
N LEU A 552 -1.21 6.08 -4.10
CA LEU A 552 -0.01 5.41 -3.61
C LEU A 552 -0.18 3.88 -3.68
N ASP A 553 -1.14 3.39 -4.46
CA ASP A 553 -1.42 1.95 -4.57
C ASP A 553 -0.19 1.17 -5.04
N PHE A 554 -0.09 -0.12 -4.69
CA PHE A 554 1.06 -0.97 -5.04
C PHE A 554 2.43 -0.42 -4.59
N ASN A 555 2.51 0.12 -3.36
CA ASN A 555 3.77 0.46 -2.70
C ASN A 555 4.03 -0.51 -1.52
N PRO A 556 5.30 -0.82 -1.19
CA PRO A 556 5.66 -1.77 -0.14
C PRO A 556 5.58 -1.17 1.26
N PHE A 557 4.37 -0.81 1.72
CA PHE A 557 4.19 -0.08 2.98
C PHE A 557 4.74 -0.84 4.21
N SER A 558 5.47 -0.13 5.06
CA SER A 558 5.94 -0.61 6.35
C SER A 558 4.91 -0.29 7.43
N CYS A 559 4.25 -1.32 7.96
CA CYS A 559 3.28 -1.23 9.03
C CYS A 559 3.97 -1.29 10.40
N THR A 560 4.78 -0.27 10.65
CA THR A 560 5.49 0.01 11.91
C THR A 560 4.99 1.33 12.50
N CYS A 561 5.59 1.79 13.59
CA CYS A 561 5.21 3.04 14.25
C CYS A 561 5.46 4.29 13.41
N GLU A 562 6.35 4.23 12.42
CA GLU A 562 6.64 5.36 11.53
C GLU A 562 5.45 5.70 10.62
N GLN A 563 4.59 4.72 10.33
CA GLN A 563 3.40 4.90 9.48
C GLN A 563 2.24 5.58 10.21
N ARG A 564 2.38 5.83 11.52
CA ARG A 564 1.33 6.37 12.37
C ARG A 564 0.83 7.74 11.90
N TRP A 565 1.73 8.61 11.44
CA TRP A 565 1.33 9.93 10.92
C TRP A 565 0.39 9.80 9.73
N PHE A 566 0.76 8.99 8.73
CA PHE A 566 -0.04 8.80 7.53
C PHE A 566 -1.39 8.15 7.84
N LEU A 567 -1.42 7.16 8.73
CA LEU A 567 -2.67 6.53 9.18
C LEU A 567 -3.58 7.53 9.89
N ASN A 568 -3.02 8.40 10.74
CA ASN A 568 -3.81 9.43 11.41
C ASN A 568 -4.34 10.46 10.41
N TRP A 569 -3.49 10.92 9.49
CA TRP A 569 -3.88 11.87 8.44
C TRP A 569 -4.99 11.30 7.55
N THR A 570 -4.87 10.04 7.12
CA THR A 570 -5.88 9.39 6.26
C THR A 570 -7.24 9.21 6.93
N LYS A 571 -7.35 9.18 8.27
CA LYS A 571 -8.65 9.17 8.96
C LYS A 571 -9.49 10.41 8.62
N HIS A 572 -8.86 11.57 8.59
CA HIS A 572 -9.53 12.85 8.29
C HIS A 572 -9.66 13.12 6.79
N PHE A 573 -8.76 12.57 5.98
CA PHE A 573 -8.66 12.87 4.54
C PHE A 573 -8.84 11.66 3.62
N MET A 574 -9.48 10.58 4.09
CA MET A 574 -9.62 9.31 3.37
C MET A 574 -10.13 9.47 1.93
N LYS A 575 -11.09 10.39 1.70
CA LYS A 575 -11.68 10.65 0.38
C LYS A 575 -10.68 11.17 -0.67
N LYS A 576 -9.56 11.74 -0.22
CA LYS A 576 -8.47 12.22 -1.09
C LYS A 576 -7.56 11.08 -1.54
N VAL A 577 -7.47 9.99 -0.78
CA VAL A 577 -6.59 8.84 -1.09
C VAL A 577 -7.34 7.80 -1.91
N VAL A 578 -6.87 7.61 -3.14
CA VAL A 578 -7.45 6.68 -4.10
C VAL A 578 -7.18 5.25 -3.63
N ASN A 579 -8.24 4.46 -3.49
CA ASN A 579 -8.19 3.02 -3.18
C ASN A 579 -7.51 2.66 -1.85
N PHE A 580 -7.49 3.58 -0.87
CA PHE A 580 -6.83 3.36 0.42
C PHE A 580 -7.23 2.04 1.12
N LYS A 581 -8.49 1.60 0.95
CA LYS A 581 -8.99 0.32 1.51
C LYS A 581 -8.27 -0.92 0.97
N HIS A 582 -7.58 -0.82 -0.17
CA HIS A 582 -6.86 -1.92 -0.81
C HIS A 582 -5.36 -1.90 -0.54
N TYR A 583 -4.84 -0.90 0.17
CA TYR A 583 -3.40 -0.80 0.44
C TYR A 583 -2.98 -1.92 1.39
N LYS A 584 -1.86 -2.56 1.10
CA LYS A 584 -1.34 -3.70 1.87
C LYS A 584 0.02 -3.37 2.49
N CYS A 585 0.22 -3.87 3.69
CA CYS A 585 1.51 -3.90 4.36
C CYS A 585 2.44 -4.89 3.63
N LYS A 586 3.72 -4.53 3.51
CA LYS A 586 4.80 -5.44 3.09
C LYS A 586 5.73 -5.79 4.24
N HIS A 587 5.97 -4.83 5.15
CA HIS A 587 6.80 -5.01 6.32
C HIS A 587 6.03 -4.67 7.61
N PRO A 588 6.42 -5.20 8.78
CA PRO A 588 7.33 -6.36 8.95
C PRO A 588 6.72 -7.65 8.37
N PRO A 589 7.49 -8.76 8.25
CA PRO A 589 6.99 -10.02 7.66
C PRO A 589 5.68 -10.54 8.27
N ALA A 590 5.48 -10.36 9.58
CA ALA A 590 4.24 -10.73 10.29
C ALA A 590 2.98 -9.95 9.81
N MET A 591 3.19 -8.86 9.08
CA MET A 591 2.15 -8.00 8.53
C MET A 591 2.06 -8.11 7.00
N ASP A 592 2.93 -8.87 6.32
CA ASP A 592 2.91 -8.96 4.85
C ASP A 592 1.53 -9.42 4.33
N GLY A 593 1.02 -8.69 3.34
CA GLY A 593 -0.28 -8.93 2.73
C GLY A 593 -1.50 -8.42 3.51
N LYS A 594 -1.35 -8.04 4.79
CA LYS A 594 -2.46 -7.48 5.60
C LYS A 594 -2.82 -6.08 5.13
N LEU A 595 -4.08 -5.68 5.31
CA LEU A 595 -4.56 -4.36 4.91
C LEU A 595 -3.96 -3.26 5.80
N LEU A 596 -3.35 -2.25 5.18
CA LEU A 596 -2.82 -1.06 5.87
C LEU A 596 -3.92 -0.31 6.62
N SER A 597 -5.13 -0.29 6.07
CA SER A 597 -6.30 0.36 6.71
C SER A 597 -6.69 -0.28 8.05
N ASN A 598 -6.34 -1.54 8.29
CA ASN A 598 -6.60 -2.25 9.55
C ASN A 598 -5.45 -2.10 10.56
N TYR A 599 -4.31 -1.54 10.15
CA TYR A 599 -3.18 -1.34 11.03
C TYR A 599 -3.37 -0.02 11.81
N HIS A 600 -3.57 -0.15 13.13
CA HIS A 600 -3.78 0.98 14.04
C HIS A 600 -2.89 0.81 15.28
N PRO A 601 -1.61 1.20 15.19
CA PRO A 601 -0.73 1.13 16.35
C PRO A 601 -1.16 2.16 17.41
N THR A 602 -1.26 1.72 18.67
CA THR A 602 -1.48 2.61 19.81
C THR A 602 -0.22 3.40 20.14
N VAL A 603 -0.35 4.46 20.94
CA VAL A 603 0.80 5.23 21.43
C VAL A 603 1.75 4.31 22.19
N GLU A 604 1.20 3.47 23.06
CA GLU A 604 1.91 2.51 23.91
C GLU A 604 2.69 1.47 23.10
N ASN A 605 2.13 0.97 21.99
CA ASN A 605 2.84 0.06 21.07
C ASN A 605 4.03 0.74 20.37
N CYS A 606 4.04 2.07 20.33
CA CYS A 606 5.02 2.88 19.63
C CYS A 606 5.96 3.68 20.52
N THR A 607 5.74 3.67 21.82
CA THR A 607 6.73 4.12 22.78
C THR A 607 7.78 3.04 22.91
N PRO A 608 9.08 3.37 22.73
CA PRO A 608 10.14 2.47 23.14
C PRO A 608 9.90 2.02 24.58
N TRP A 609 10.12 0.74 24.88
CA TRP A 609 10.02 0.22 26.25
C TRP A 609 10.86 1.11 27.16
N ASN A 610 10.21 1.74 28.15
CA ASN A 610 10.91 2.64 29.07
C ASN A 610 11.89 1.79 29.89
N PRO A 611 13.22 2.05 29.84
CA PRO A 611 14.19 1.29 30.62
C PRO A 611 13.87 1.26 32.12
N ILE A 612 13.17 2.28 32.62
CA ILE A 612 12.70 2.35 34.01
C ILE A 612 11.76 1.19 34.35
N ASN A 613 10.87 0.79 33.45
CA ASN A 613 9.93 -0.32 33.71
C ASN A 613 10.66 -1.67 33.78
N THR A 614 11.69 -1.87 32.96
CA THR A 614 12.55 -3.06 33.02
C THR A 614 13.34 -3.12 34.33
N ILE A 615 13.83 -1.96 34.79
CA ILE A 615 14.52 -1.84 36.08
C ILE A 615 13.56 -2.11 37.25
N ILE A 616 12.33 -1.58 37.21
CA ILE A 616 11.32 -1.82 38.26
C ILE A 616 10.96 -3.30 38.37
N ILE A 617 10.71 -3.97 37.24
CA ILE A 617 10.40 -5.41 37.21
C ILE A 617 11.61 -6.22 37.72
N GLY A 618 12.84 -5.82 37.34
CA GLY A 618 14.07 -6.41 37.85
C GLY A 618 14.23 -6.25 39.36
N LEU A 619 13.99 -5.05 39.89
CA LEU A 619 14.08 -4.73 41.32
C LEU A 619 13.02 -5.47 42.15
N ALA A 620 11.81 -5.61 41.63
CA ALA A 620 10.75 -6.39 42.27
C ALA A 620 11.11 -7.88 42.34
N GLY A 621 11.66 -8.43 41.25
CA GLY A 621 12.18 -9.80 41.21
C GLY A 621 13.34 -10.02 42.19
N SER A 622 14.31 -9.11 42.22
CA SER A 622 15.45 -9.21 43.16
C SER A 622 15.01 -9.06 44.62
N GLY A 623 14.02 -8.21 44.90
CA GLY A 623 13.44 -8.04 46.23
C GLY A 623 12.77 -9.33 46.73
N ALA A 624 12.01 -10.01 45.86
CA ALA A 624 11.40 -11.30 46.19
C ALA A 624 12.46 -12.38 46.49
N ILE A 625 13.53 -12.45 45.68
CA ILE A 625 14.65 -13.38 45.90
C ILE A 625 15.36 -13.06 47.22
N PHE A 626 15.61 -11.79 47.52
CA PHE A 626 16.26 -11.35 48.75
C PHE A 626 15.43 -11.71 49.99
N MET A 627 14.11 -11.56 49.93
CA MET A 627 13.20 -11.99 51.00
C MET A 627 13.25 -13.51 51.24
N VAL A 628 13.29 -14.33 50.17
CA VAL A 628 13.46 -15.78 50.29
C VAL A 628 14.82 -16.12 50.93
N ILE A 629 15.90 -15.43 50.52
CA ILE A 629 17.23 -15.61 51.10
C ILE A 629 17.23 -15.25 52.60
N ILE A 630 16.61 -14.13 53.00
CA ILE A 630 16.49 -13.74 54.42
C ILE A 630 15.75 -14.82 55.21
N VAL A 631 14.62 -15.31 54.70
CA VAL A 631 13.85 -16.38 55.36
C VAL A 631 14.69 -17.65 55.50
N LEU A 632 15.44 -18.03 54.47
CA LEU A 632 16.37 -19.16 54.52
C LEU A 632 17.50 -18.93 55.53
N ILE A 633 18.11 -17.75 55.59
CA ILE A 633 19.17 -17.41 56.54
C ILE A 633 18.64 -17.46 57.98
N VAL A 634 17.45 -16.90 58.25
CA VAL A 634 16.83 -16.92 59.58
C VAL A 634 16.49 -18.36 59.98
N ARG A 635 15.91 -19.15 59.08
CA ARG A 635 15.55 -20.55 59.35
C ARG A 635 16.79 -21.43 59.54
N CYS A 636 17.87 -21.14 58.82
CA CYS A 636 19.15 -21.85 58.92
C CYS A 636 20.12 -21.24 59.95
N GLN A 637 19.75 -20.19 60.68
CA GLN A 637 20.66 -19.45 61.57
C GLN A 637 21.34 -20.34 62.61
N SER A 638 20.62 -21.31 63.16
CA SER A 638 21.14 -22.31 64.09
C SER A 638 22.16 -23.26 63.43
N HIS A 639 21.90 -23.66 62.18
CA HIS A 639 22.81 -24.52 61.41
C HIS A 639 24.04 -23.75 60.91
N ILE A 640 23.89 -22.50 60.47
CA ILE A 640 25.00 -21.64 60.03
C ILE A 640 25.92 -21.34 61.22
N LYS A 641 25.39 -21.05 62.42
CA LYS A 641 26.21 -20.90 63.63
C LYS A 641 27.01 -22.17 63.94
N ASN A 642 26.40 -23.35 63.81
CA ASN A 642 27.08 -24.63 63.98
C ASN A 642 28.15 -24.88 62.91
N TYR A 643 27.87 -24.62 61.64
CA TYR A 643 28.85 -24.78 60.55
C TYR A 643 29.99 -23.78 60.66
N VAL A 644 29.74 -22.53 61.05
CA VAL A 644 30.80 -21.52 61.30
C VAL A 644 31.64 -21.91 62.51
N TYR A 645 31.04 -22.47 63.57
CA TYR A 645 31.77 -23.03 64.70
C TYR A 645 32.65 -24.21 64.27
N LEU A 646 32.09 -25.20 63.56
CA LEU A 646 32.84 -26.35 63.02
C LEU A 646 33.91 -25.94 62.01
N PHE A 647 33.65 -24.91 61.20
CA PHE A 647 34.61 -24.36 60.25
C PHE A 647 35.71 -23.60 60.98
N ARG A 648 35.43 -22.79 62.02
CA ARG A 648 36.46 -22.17 62.87
C ARG A 648 37.32 -23.22 63.55
N VAL A 649 36.70 -24.28 64.09
CA VAL A 649 37.42 -25.40 64.71
C VAL A 649 38.30 -26.11 63.68
N SER A 650 37.77 -26.41 62.49
CA SER A 650 38.53 -27.12 61.43
C SER A 650 39.61 -26.25 60.77
N TYR A 651 39.36 -24.95 60.65
CA TYR A 651 40.30 -23.94 60.15
C TYR A 651 41.45 -23.73 61.14
N ASN A 652 41.15 -23.63 62.43
CA ASN A 652 42.16 -23.56 63.49
C ASN A 652 42.96 -24.88 63.60
N LYS A 653 42.32 -26.04 63.37
CA LYS A 653 42.95 -27.37 63.37
C LYS A 653 43.96 -27.56 62.23
N ARG A 654 43.74 -26.96 61.05
CA ARG A 654 44.68 -27.02 59.91
C ARG A 654 45.90 -26.11 60.05
N ARG A 655 45.84 -25.10 60.92
CA ARG A 655 46.90 -24.10 61.08
C ARG A 655 47.82 -24.33 62.28
N GLY A 656 47.64 -25.44 63.02
CA GLY A 656 48.55 -25.83 64.10
C GLY A 656 48.49 -24.97 65.37
N TYR A 657 47.49 -24.08 65.51
CA TYR A 657 47.33 -23.24 66.71
C TYR A 657 46.37 -23.87 67.72
N LEU A 658 46.78 -25.02 68.27
CA LEU A 658 46.39 -25.47 69.60
C LEU A 658 47.69 -25.66 70.37
N THR A 659 48.02 -24.72 71.25
CA THR A 659 49.04 -24.94 72.27
C THR A 659 48.58 -26.12 73.12
N MET A 660 49.23 -27.26 72.98
CA MET A 660 49.15 -28.32 73.98
C MET A 660 49.94 -27.80 75.18
N GLU A 661 49.25 -27.44 76.26
CA GLU A 661 49.91 -27.17 77.54
C GLU A 661 50.68 -28.43 77.94
N ASN A 662 51.97 -28.26 78.27
CA ASN A 662 52.82 -29.37 78.69
C ASN A 662 52.32 -29.88 80.05
N ASP A 663 52.37 -31.20 80.26
CA ASP A 663 51.93 -31.85 81.50
C ASP A 663 52.67 -31.35 82.77
N GLU A 664 53.77 -30.60 82.62
CA GLU A 664 54.59 -30.04 83.70
C GLU A 664 54.06 -28.73 84.30
N ASP A 665 53.04 -28.11 83.70
CA ASP A 665 52.52 -26.80 84.16
C ASP A 665 51.52 -26.87 85.33
N PHE A 666 51.09 -28.08 85.74
CA PHE A 666 50.10 -28.28 86.80
C PHE A 666 50.73 -28.74 88.12
N GLU A 667 50.41 -28.03 89.21
CA GLU A 667 50.90 -28.36 90.56
C GLU A 667 50.20 -29.61 91.16
N TYR A 668 49.01 -29.93 90.67
CA TYR A 668 48.20 -31.08 91.08
C TYR A 668 47.66 -31.84 89.86
N ASN A 669 47.58 -33.18 89.95
CA ASN A 669 46.97 -33.99 88.90
C ASN A 669 45.44 -33.88 88.91
N ALA A 670 44.84 -33.68 90.07
CA ALA A 670 43.41 -33.41 90.18
C ALA A 670 43.01 -32.66 91.45
N PHE A 671 42.00 -31.80 91.32
CA PHE A 671 41.22 -31.25 92.43
C PHE A 671 40.02 -32.15 92.70
N VAL A 672 39.78 -32.52 93.96
CA VAL A 672 38.71 -33.47 94.31
C VAL A 672 37.58 -32.76 95.06
N VAL A 673 36.38 -32.88 94.52
CA VAL A 673 35.14 -32.33 95.07
C VAL A 673 34.30 -33.49 95.62
N TYR A 674 33.99 -33.46 96.91
CA TYR A 674 33.23 -34.51 97.60
C TYR A 674 32.40 -33.91 98.75
N CYS A 675 31.42 -34.66 99.24
CA CYS A 675 30.62 -34.26 100.40
C CYS A 675 31.31 -34.70 101.70
N GLU A 676 31.22 -33.90 102.77
CA GLU A 676 31.81 -34.25 104.07
C GLU A 676 31.34 -35.61 104.59
N ALA A 677 30.09 -36.01 104.30
CA ALA A 677 29.56 -37.33 104.62
C ALA A 677 30.30 -38.50 103.93
N ASP A 678 31.01 -38.24 102.82
CA ASP A 678 31.80 -39.22 102.08
C ASP A 678 33.30 -39.17 102.45
N SER A 679 33.70 -38.29 103.38
CA SER A 679 35.09 -38.02 103.76
C SER A 679 35.86 -39.28 104.17
N ASP A 680 35.25 -40.16 104.97
CA ASP A 680 35.88 -41.41 105.40
C ASP A 680 36.32 -42.27 104.22
N TRP A 681 35.47 -42.42 103.19
CA TRP A 681 35.81 -43.19 101.99
C TRP A 681 36.89 -42.49 101.15
N VAL A 682 36.80 -41.17 101.02
CA VAL A 682 37.78 -40.37 100.27
C VAL A 682 39.17 -40.48 100.89
N HIS A 683 39.30 -40.33 102.20
CA HIS A 683 40.59 -40.40 102.88
C HIS A 683 41.15 -41.82 102.98
N THR A 684 40.32 -42.81 103.33
CA THR A 684 40.80 -44.17 103.58
C THR A 684 41.02 -44.99 102.30
N GLN A 685 40.27 -44.70 101.23
CA GLN A 685 40.35 -45.44 99.97
C GLN A 685 40.85 -44.60 98.81
N PHE A 686 40.17 -43.50 98.47
CA PHE A 686 40.45 -42.74 97.25
C PHE A 686 41.84 -42.09 97.26
N ILE A 687 42.15 -41.30 98.28
CA ILE A 687 43.44 -40.63 98.44
C ILE A 687 44.55 -41.67 98.60
N LYS A 688 44.34 -42.68 99.46
CA LYS A 688 45.32 -43.75 99.68
C LYS A 688 45.67 -44.49 98.38
N ARG A 689 44.69 -44.75 97.50
CA ARG A 689 44.94 -45.43 96.22
C ARG A 689 45.59 -44.48 95.20
N VAL A 690 45.11 -43.26 95.05
CA VAL A 690 45.54 -42.35 93.98
C VAL A 690 46.90 -41.69 94.31
N GLU A 691 47.13 -41.26 95.55
CA GLU A 691 48.40 -40.65 95.96
C GLU A 691 49.45 -41.72 96.29
N ASN A 692 49.15 -42.70 97.15
CA ASN A 692 50.18 -43.59 97.69
C ASN A 692 50.52 -44.78 96.77
N VAL A 693 49.58 -45.24 95.93
CA VAL A 693 49.83 -46.37 95.02
C VAL A 693 50.19 -45.87 93.62
N GLU A 694 49.47 -44.88 93.10
CA GLU A 694 49.63 -44.41 91.71
C GLU A 694 50.53 -43.18 91.57
N GLY A 695 50.93 -42.55 92.67
CA GLY A 695 51.84 -41.40 92.70
C GLY A 695 51.25 -40.10 92.14
N LEU A 696 49.92 -39.98 92.04
CA LEU A 696 49.24 -38.80 91.50
C LEU A 696 48.89 -37.83 92.62
N LYS A 697 49.36 -36.59 92.56
CA LYS A 697 49.16 -35.57 93.60
C LYS A 697 47.75 -34.96 93.50
N LEU A 698 46.96 -35.06 94.58
CA LEU A 698 45.60 -34.52 94.64
C LEU A 698 45.54 -33.22 95.44
N CYS A 699 44.61 -32.34 95.08
CA CYS A 699 44.25 -31.16 95.86
C CYS A 699 42.91 -31.41 96.57
N ILE A 700 42.92 -31.30 97.90
CA ILE A 700 41.83 -31.58 98.82
C ILE A 700 41.53 -30.34 99.66
N HIS A 701 40.28 -29.88 99.65
CA HIS A 701 39.87 -28.63 100.30
C HIS A 701 40.22 -28.52 101.79
N HIS A 702 40.08 -29.59 102.58
CA HIS A 702 40.43 -29.60 104.01
C HIS A 702 41.94 -29.58 104.31
N ARG A 703 42.78 -29.93 103.34
CA ARG A 703 44.23 -30.08 103.52
C ARG A 703 45.01 -28.94 102.88
N ASP A 704 44.61 -28.54 101.67
CA ASP A 704 45.44 -27.75 100.77
C ASP A 704 44.96 -26.28 100.64
N PHE A 705 43.79 -25.92 101.18
CA PHE A 705 43.29 -24.54 101.14
C PHE A 705 44.07 -23.59 102.04
N GLU A 706 44.34 -22.38 101.55
CA GLU A 706 45.04 -21.36 102.30
C GLU A 706 44.11 -20.74 103.35
N ILE A 707 44.52 -20.82 104.62
CA ILE A 707 43.76 -20.27 105.76
C ILE A 707 43.64 -18.76 105.63
N GLY A 708 42.41 -18.24 105.67
CA GLY A 708 42.11 -16.80 105.60
C GLY A 708 41.70 -16.27 104.23
N GLN A 709 41.77 -17.08 103.16
CA GLN A 709 41.23 -16.73 101.83
C GLN A 709 39.75 -17.16 101.68
N PRO A 710 38.91 -16.41 100.94
CA PRO A 710 37.55 -16.85 100.63
C PRO A 710 37.55 -18.21 99.93
N ILE A 711 36.66 -19.12 100.33
CA ILE A 711 36.61 -20.48 99.77
C ILE A 711 36.44 -20.47 98.24
N ILE A 712 35.70 -19.49 97.71
CA ILE A 712 35.50 -19.30 96.27
C ILE A 712 36.83 -19.05 95.54
N GLU A 713 37.69 -18.19 96.11
CA GLU A 713 38.99 -17.86 95.52
C GLU A 713 39.98 -19.02 95.67
N ASN A 714 39.92 -19.75 96.80
CA ASN A 714 40.67 -20.99 96.99
C ASN A 714 40.28 -22.04 95.92
N ILE A 715 38.98 -22.27 95.70
CA ILE A 715 38.50 -23.20 94.65
C ILE A 715 38.97 -22.72 93.28
N ASP A 716 38.81 -21.44 92.95
CA ASP A 716 39.17 -20.90 91.63
C ASP A 716 40.67 -21.10 91.33
N LYS A 717 41.52 -20.82 92.33
CA LYS A 717 42.98 -20.97 92.30
C LYS A 717 43.42 -22.43 92.18
N PHE A 718 42.86 -23.33 93.00
CA PHE A 718 43.28 -24.74 93.01
C PHE A 718 42.70 -25.55 91.83
N VAL A 719 41.57 -25.13 91.27
CA VAL A 719 41.08 -25.66 89.99
C VAL A 719 42.02 -25.27 88.84
N GLU A 720 42.59 -24.05 88.84
CA GLU A 720 43.58 -23.63 87.83
C GLU A 720 44.91 -24.37 87.97
N LYS A 721 45.34 -24.64 89.20
CA LYS A 721 46.56 -25.40 89.49
C LYS A 721 46.43 -26.91 89.31
N SER A 722 45.22 -27.40 89.06
CA SER A 722 44.92 -28.83 88.91
C SER A 722 44.61 -29.19 87.47
N ARG A 723 45.22 -30.28 86.98
CA ARG A 723 44.99 -30.74 85.60
C ARG A 723 43.55 -31.21 85.35
N LYS A 724 42.94 -31.89 86.33
CA LYS A 724 41.56 -32.39 86.27
C LYS A 724 40.76 -32.03 87.51
N VAL A 725 39.44 -32.13 87.41
CA VAL A 725 38.53 -32.05 88.56
C VAL A 725 37.78 -33.36 88.69
N VAL A 726 37.95 -34.04 89.82
CA VAL A 726 37.22 -35.26 90.16
C VAL A 726 36.03 -34.88 91.02
N VAL A 727 34.82 -35.30 90.61
CA VAL A 727 33.60 -35.08 91.39
C VAL A 727 33.10 -36.42 91.90
N ILE A 728 33.12 -36.59 93.21
CA ILE A 728 32.64 -37.81 93.90
C ILE A 728 31.17 -37.60 94.23
N MET A 729 30.32 -38.36 93.54
CA MET A 729 28.88 -38.24 93.58
C MET A 729 28.25 -39.31 94.45
N SER A 730 27.42 -38.89 95.39
CA SER A 730 26.60 -39.70 96.27
C SER A 730 25.22 -39.07 96.47
N ASN A 731 24.31 -39.76 97.16
CA ASN A 731 23.02 -39.17 97.54
C ASN A 731 23.19 -37.95 98.46
N ASP A 732 24.21 -37.91 99.31
CA ASP A 732 24.43 -36.80 100.24
C ASP A 732 25.10 -35.61 99.53
N PHE A 733 25.95 -35.89 98.55
CA PHE A 733 26.43 -34.90 97.59
C PHE A 733 25.30 -34.23 96.81
N ALA A 734 24.28 -34.99 96.39
CA ALA A 734 23.14 -34.46 95.64
C ALA A 734 22.18 -33.60 96.50
N LYS A 735 22.19 -33.77 97.82
CA LYS A 735 21.39 -32.97 98.77
C LYS A 735 22.11 -31.71 99.24
N SER A 736 23.44 -31.73 99.30
CA SER A 736 24.22 -30.60 99.81
C SER A 736 24.21 -29.43 98.82
N GLU A 737 23.54 -28.33 99.18
CA GLU A 737 23.56 -27.09 98.39
C GLU A 737 24.99 -26.59 98.16
N TRP A 738 25.87 -26.78 99.15
CA TRP A 738 27.28 -26.43 99.07
C TRP A 738 28.02 -27.23 97.99
N CYS A 739 27.87 -28.56 97.99
CA CYS A 739 28.53 -29.42 96.99
C CYS A 739 27.97 -29.21 95.58
N GLN A 740 26.67 -28.92 95.46
CA GLN A 740 26.04 -28.55 94.19
C GLN A 740 26.60 -27.23 93.65
N TRP A 741 26.76 -26.24 94.53
CA TRP A 741 27.34 -24.95 94.18
C TRP A 741 28.81 -25.06 93.74
N GLU A 742 29.62 -25.89 94.40
CA GLU A 742 31.01 -26.14 93.98
C GLU A 742 31.08 -26.70 92.55
N VAL A 743 30.15 -27.59 92.17
CA VAL A 743 30.05 -28.11 90.80
C VAL A 743 29.61 -27.02 89.81
N ASP A 744 28.68 -26.15 90.18
CA ASP A 744 28.26 -25.01 89.36
C ASP A 744 29.43 -24.07 89.04
N VAL A 745 30.27 -23.75 90.04
CA VAL A 745 31.48 -22.92 89.88
C VAL A 745 32.46 -23.57 88.90
N VAL A 746 32.74 -24.87 89.08
CA VAL A 746 33.64 -25.60 88.17
C VAL A 746 33.03 -25.72 86.76
N GLN A 747 31.71 -25.86 86.63
CA GLN A 747 31.03 -25.93 85.33
C GLN A 747 31.02 -24.60 84.56
N GLU A 748 30.83 -23.47 85.23
CA GLU A 748 30.95 -22.15 84.60
C GLU A 748 32.38 -21.93 84.09
N LYS A 749 33.37 -22.37 84.87
CA LYS A 749 34.78 -22.33 84.47
C LYS A 749 35.07 -23.27 83.28
N ARG A 750 34.46 -24.46 83.21
CA ARG A 750 34.48 -25.33 82.01
C ARG A 750 33.90 -24.64 80.78
N ARG A 751 32.78 -23.92 80.93
CA ARG A 751 32.17 -23.15 79.84
C ARG A 751 33.07 -22.01 79.35
N ARG A 752 33.78 -21.34 80.26
CA ARG A 752 34.77 -20.29 79.93
C ARG A 752 36.02 -20.83 79.24
N LEU A 753 36.59 -21.92 79.75
CA LEU A 753 37.87 -22.46 79.28
C LEU A 753 37.74 -23.41 78.08
N GLY A 754 36.55 -23.98 77.83
CA GLY A 754 36.27 -24.83 76.68
C GLY A 754 36.98 -26.20 76.69
N ARG A 755 37.37 -26.70 77.87
CA ARG A 755 38.15 -27.96 78.06
C ARG A 755 37.31 -29.02 78.80
N ASP A 756 37.43 -30.30 78.43
CA ASP A 756 36.77 -31.41 79.14
C ASP A 756 37.65 -31.90 80.30
N VAL A 757 37.56 -31.26 81.46
CA VAL A 757 38.43 -31.49 82.65
C VAL A 757 37.80 -32.34 83.74
N PHE A 758 36.55 -32.78 83.57
CA PHE A 758 35.80 -33.50 84.59
C PHE A 758 36.03 -35.01 84.56
N LEU A 759 36.22 -35.59 85.74
CA LEU A 759 36.11 -37.03 85.98
C LEU A 759 34.99 -37.27 87.00
N LEU A 760 33.86 -37.79 86.55
CA LEU A 760 32.69 -38.02 87.42
C LEU A 760 32.77 -39.43 88.01
N VAL A 761 32.84 -39.53 89.32
CA VAL A 761 32.92 -40.79 90.07
C VAL A 761 31.61 -40.96 90.85
N MET A 762 30.82 -41.97 90.53
CA MET A 762 29.55 -42.26 91.20
C MET A 762 29.79 -43.29 92.31
N LEU A 763 29.96 -42.80 93.55
CA LEU A 763 30.20 -43.61 94.73
C LEU A 763 28.96 -44.42 95.13
N LYS A 764 27.78 -43.79 95.06
CA LYS A 764 26.47 -44.41 95.27
C LYS A 764 25.48 -43.86 94.23
N ASN A 765 24.51 -44.67 93.82
CA ASN A 765 23.45 -44.20 92.93
C ASN A 765 22.67 -43.05 93.60
N ILE A 766 22.40 -42.00 92.84
CA ILE A 766 21.60 -40.86 93.28
C ILE A 766 20.11 -41.19 93.05
N ASP A 767 19.29 -41.11 94.09
CA ASP A 767 17.84 -41.28 93.98
C ASP A 767 17.24 -40.20 93.06
N SER A 768 16.22 -40.58 92.28
CA SER A 768 15.55 -39.67 91.35
C SER A 768 14.99 -38.40 92.00
N LYS A 769 14.61 -38.45 93.29
CA LYS A 769 14.15 -37.30 94.08
C LYS A 769 15.23 -36.24 94.35
N HIS A 770 16.51 -36.61 94.30
CA HIS A 770 17.65 -35.71 94.50
C HIS A 770 18.31 -35.32 93.16
N MET A 771 17.72 -35.72 92.02
CA MET A 771 18.23 -35.44 90.68
C MET A 771 17.79 -34.07 90.17
N THR A 772 18.58 -33.03 90.45
CA THR A 772 18.37 -31.66 89.94
C THR A 772 18.52 -31.61 88.41
N SER A 773 17.95 -30.57 87.77
CA SER A 773 18.13 -30.36 86.32
C SER A 773 19.61 -30.20 85.93
N HIS A 774 20.41 -29.62 86.83
CA HIS A 774 21.84 -29.46 86.69
C HIS A 774 22.59 -30.80 86.75
N LEU A 775 22.37 -31.63 87.77
CA LEU A 775 22.94 -32.98 87.86
C LEU A 775 22.48 -33.87 86.70
N ARG A 776 21.22 -33.75 86.28
CA ARG A 776 20.69 -34.48 85.12
C ARG A 776 21.40 -34.09 83.83
N SER A 777 21.69 -32.81 83.62
CA SER A 777 22.48 -32.33 82.48
C SER A 777 23.92 -32.85 82.52
N LEU A 778 24.54 -32.85 83.69
CA LEU A 778 25.91 -33.35 83.88
C LEU A 778 26.02 -34.87 83.62
N LEU A 779 25.05 -35.65 84.12
CA LEU A 779 24.97 -37.11 83.97
C LEU A 779 24.41 -37.56 82.60
N ALA A 780 23.63 -36.72 81.90
CA ALA A 780 23.07 -37.03 80.58
C ALA A 780 24.15 -37.29 79.51
N SER A 781 25.39 -36.85 79.76
CA SER A 781 26.55 -37.19 78.93
C SER A 781 26.88 -38.69 78.92
N GLY A 782 26.39 -39.46 79.91
CA GLY A 782 26.61 -40.90 80.04
C GLY A 782 28.00 -41.31 80.56
N ARG A 783 28.84 -40.34 80.95
CA ARG A 783 30.29 -40.54 81.19
C ARG A 783 30.63 -40.42 82.68
N HIS A 784 30.22 -41.40 83.49
CA HIS A 784 30.57 -41.49 84.91
C HIS A 784 31.09 -42.87 85.27
N ILE A 785 32.07 -42.93 86.15
CA ILE A 785 32.68 -44.17 86.63
C ILE A 785 31.94 -44.58 87.90
N LYS A 786 31.22 -45.70 87.86
CA LYS A 786 30.50 -46.21 89.04
C LYS A 786 31.43 -47.01 89.95
N TYR A 787 31.41 -46.70 91.24
CA TYR A 787 32.09 -47.50 92.24
C TYR A 787 31.43 -48.88 92.35
N SER A 788 32.25 -49.92 92.38
CA SER A 788 31.81 -51.30 92.59
C SER A 788 32.76 -52.01 93.53
N SER A 789 32.21 -52.76 94.49
CA SER A 789 32.97 -53.60 95.43
C SER A 789 33.07 -55.04 94.91
N GLY A 790 34.14 -55.76 95.28
CA GLY A 790 34.36 -57.15 94.86
C GLY A 790 35.00 -57.25 93.46
N ALA A 791 34.45 -58.08 92.57
CA ALA A 791 35.09 -58.43 91.29
C ALA A 791 35.27 -57.25 90.30
N GLY A 792 34.58 -56.11 90.51
CA GLY A 792 34.66 -54.91 89.67
C GLY A 792 35.58 -53.80 90.21
N GLU A 793 36.18 -53.99 91.39
CA GLU A 793 36.97 -52.93 92.05
C GLU A 793 38.25 -52.55 91.26
N ASP A 794 38.93 -53.53 90.66
CA ASP A 794 40.11 -53.28 89.83
C ASP A 794 39.78 -52.49 88.55
N LEU A 795 38.61 -52.76 87.94
CA LEU A 795 38.14 -52.04 86.76
C LEU A 795 37.79 -50.59 87.10
N PHE A 796 37.16 -50.37 88.25
CA PHE A 796 36.89 -49.04 88.78
C PHE A 796 38.19 -48.23 88.92
N TRP A 797 39.19 -48.77 89.62
CA TRP A 797 40.44 -48.04 89.86
C TRP A 797 41.23 -47.80 88.57
N ARG A 798 41.25 -48.75 87.63
CA ARG A 798 41.87 -48.54 86.31
C ARG A 798 41.19 -47.41 85.55
N ALA A 799 39.86 -47.37 85.51
CA ALA A 799 39.11 -46.32 84.84
C ALA A 799 39.37 -44.93 85.46
N VAL A 800 39.48 -44.86 86.79
CA VAL A 800 39.81 -43.62 87.50
C VAL A 800 41.22 -43.14 87.14
N VAL A 801 42.21 -44.04 87.18
CA VAL A 801 43.62 -43.71 86.91
C VAL A 801 43.84 -43.32 85.45
N GLU A 802 43.26 -44.07 84.50
CA GLU A 802 43.29 -43.69 83.08
C GLU A 802 42.60 -42.34 82.85
N GLY A 803 41.47 -42.13 83.53
CA GLY A 803 40.77 -40.86 83.56
C GLY A 803 41.67 -39.70 83.99
N LEU A 804 42.48 -39.89 85.02
CA LEU A 804 43.39 -38.88 85.57
C LEU A 804 44.68 -38.66 84.75
N LYS A 805 45.23 -39.72 84.14
CA LYS A 805 46.46 -39.67 83.33
C LYS A 805 46.23 -39.21 81.89
N LYS A 806 44.98 -39.18 81.41
CA LYS A 806 44.67 -38.79 80.02
C LYS A 806 44.92 -37.29 79.74
N PRO A 807 45.61 -36.92 78.64
CA PRO A 807 45.91 -35.52 78.30
C PRO A 807 44.66 -34.66 78.07
N LEU A 808 44.78 -33.35 78.29
CA LEU A 808 43.73 -32.36 78.05
C LEU A 808 43.34 -32.31 76.56
N GLY A 809 42.04 -32.21 76.27
CA GLY A 809 41.51 -32.03 74.91
C GLY A 809 41.21 -33.30 74.11
N TYR A 810 41.46 -34.49 74.67
CA TYR A 810 40.97 -35.75 74.11
C TYR A 810 39.66 -36.18 74.80
N PRO A 811 38.63 -36.66 74.07
CA PRO A 811 37.40 -37.14 74.70
C PRO A 811 37.70 -38.26 75.70
N PRO A 812 37.05 -38.33 76.88
CA PRO A 812 37.32 -39.36 77.90
C PRO A 812 37.16 -40.78 77.33
N VAL A 813 37.85 -41.77 77.91
CA VAL A 813 37.70 -43.18 77.52
C VAL A 813 36.26 -43.59 77.80
N ALA A 814 35.52 -43.99 76.77
CA ALA A 814 34.29 -44.75 76.97
C ALA A 814 34.72 -46.19 77.23
N LEU A 815 34.72 -46.60 78.49
CA LEU A 815 34.69 -48.02 78.85
C LEU A 815 33.20 -48.39 78.92
N LEU A 816 32.80 -49.34 78.08
CA LEU A 816 31.48 -49.98 78.11
C LEU A 816 31.23 -50.67 79.46
#